data_AF-A0A1D8TRY5-F1
#
_entry.id   AF-A0A1D8TRY5-F1
#
_cell.length_a   1.000
_cell.length_b   1.000
_cell.length_c   1.000
_cell.angle_alpha   90.00
_cell.angle_beta   90.00
_cell.angle_gamma   90.00
#
_symmetry.space_group_name_H-M   'P 1'
#
loop_
_entity.id
_entity.type
_entity.pdbx_description
1 polymer ?
#
loop_
_entity_poly.entity_id
_entity_poly.type
_entity_poly.pdbx_seq_one_letter_code
_entity_poly.pdbx_strand_id
1 'polypeptide(L)'
;MTVELGTANRQEVTDLALLFPIPDSRFPIPDSRFPIPDSRFPIPDSRFPITDYRLPIPDSRFPITDSLFPLIKNLPNLKLVKKTVNKLLKLIQSLSLALLILSVSVLPVFADESLSVSNRYLPMVSTTDDSHIKLTKFKDIEEFSDNFFVNQMTENNIPGAVFTLVKDDKIIFSKGYGYANLEEKIPVIPNKTLFRVGSVSKLVTSTAIMQLVEQGKLKLDEDINQYLKEFQIKTNKFKPITVDHLLTHTHGFDVAWAIGGATLCQSQLPSLEKFLTENLPERVRPPGELYVYSDVGLALAGYLVEVVGGIPFSDYIDQAILQPLNMNQSSFQQPLPSELAADLAVGYQYKNGNYIKQPFTCNKSVPTTALSTTAEDMAHFMIAHLQGGRYGTERILNDTTVKEMHRQHYTNFPNIPQVAGSTYGFFERFVNNQRIIEHGGSMSGYTNLLFLIPEQKLGFYIAYNRNTLNENLRDDLVEQFLDRYYPVQKTISSPTETITKAITEADSTQQYDQQYEQQYKQIKGGYRFIRYPRNSLVKLAMVLLEWGKLLIIQTNKDHTLTIFPGRSTWEEVEPLLFRATDSSMYINFRPDSQGKITGMSMSSHVHLSYEKLPWYEAPVLQLGLAGFSVIIFLWGCLVWLIRPLITRKNKTLSLVSRHTRLVELSIGLISLLNLCFLMGMGIAISTIDFWEFFFGMPPVIIALLYLPIVTTGLTTLVSIIALLAWRDKNWSWIRRGYYFLSMLAAWLFIWLLNSWNLLGFKF
;
A
#
# COMPACT_ATOMS: atom_id res chain seq x y z
N MET A 1 -22.83 -40.09 50.48
CA MET A 1 -23.50 -41.28 49.90
C MET A 1 -24.88 -40.85 49.39
N THR A 2 -25.51 -41.65 48.54
CA THR A 2 -26.89 -41.49 47.98
C THR A 2 -27.93 -40.95 48.98
N VAL A 3 -28.90 -40.05 48.71
CA VAL A 3 -29.77 -39.68 47.54
C VAL A 3 -31.24 -40.06 47.84
N GLU A 4 -32.19 -39.17 47.47
CA GLU A 4 -33.68 -39.33 47.50
C GLU A 4 -34.37 -39.45 48.89
N LEU A 5 -35.67 -39.18 49.12
CA LEU A 5 -36.82 -38.67 48.32
C LEU A 5 -37.91 -38.07 49.28
N GLY A 6 -38.95 -37.38 48.77
CA GLY A 6 -40.24 -37.20 49.50
C GLY A 6 -40.85 -35.77 49.57
N THR A 7 -42.17 -35.64 49.38
CA THR A 7 -42.87 -34.36 49.08
C THR A 7 -44.11 -34.01 49.94
N ALA A 8 -44.30 -32.70 50.19
CA ALA A 8 -45.56 -31.91 50.19
C ALA A 8 -46.56 -31.82 51.40
N ASN A 9 -47.08 -30.58 51.58
CA ASN A 9 -48.41 -30.15 52.09
C ASN A 9 -48.81 -30.35 53.59
N ARG A 10 -49.65 -29.52 54.25
CA ARG A 10 -50.08 -28.08 54.09
C ARG A 10 -50.97 -27.64 55.30
N GLN A 11 -51.04 -26.32 55.61
CA GLN A 11 -52.10 -25.60 56.38
C GLN A 11 -52.25 -25.92 57.91
N GLU A 12 -52.83 -25.13 58.84
CA GLU A 12 -53.28 -23.71 59.08
C GLU A 12 -53.76 -23.58 60.57
N VAL A 13 -54.06 -22.46 61.28
CA VAL A 13 -53.85 -20.98 61.23
C VAL A 13 -54.34 -20.31 62.55
N THR A 14 -54.10 -18.99 62.78
CA THR A 14 -54.69 -18.06 63.82
C THR A 14 -54.39 -18.34 65.32
N ASP A 15 -54.31 -17.40 66.29
CA ASP A 15 -54.41 -15.91 66.37
C ASP A 15 -53.70 -15.41 67.68
N LEU A 16 -53.75 -14.20 68.28
CA LEU A 16 -54.55 -12.95 68.14
C LEU A 16 -53.72 -11.67 68.57
N ALA A 17 -54.41 -10.55 68.84
CA ALA A 17 -53.94 -9.16 69.02
C ALA A 17 -53.73 -8.70 70.51
N LEU A 18 -53.61 -7.42 70.94
CA LEU A 18 -54.01 -6.11 70.39
C LEU A 18 -53.40 -4.92 71.20
N LEU A 19 -53.04 -3.78 70.57
CA LEU A 19 -53.34 -2.39 71.02
C LEU A 19 -52.93 -1.31 69.97
N PHE A 20 -53.59 -0.14 69.99
CA PHE A 20 -53.57 0.91 68.94
C PHE A 20 -53.77 2.33 69.55
N PRO A 21 -53.35 3.44 68.90
CA PRO A 21 -54.17 4.16 67.88
C PRO A 21 -53.37 4.60 66.62
N ILE A 22 -53.89 4.78 65.38
CA ILE A 22 -55.17 5.34 64.84
C ILE A 22 -55.19 6.89 64.92
N PRO A 23 -55.68 7.66 63.92
CA PRO A 23 -56.16 7.38 62.53
C PRO A 23 -55.21 8.03 61.47
N ASP A 24 -55.42 8.18 60.14
CA ASP A 24 -56.26 7.64 59.03
C ASP A 24 -55.55 7.99 57.68
N SER A 25 -55.96 7.66 56.45
CA SER A 25 -57.02 6.81 55.87
C SER A 25 -56.56 6.20 54.53
N ARG A 26 -57.26 5.18 54.02
CA ARG A 26 -57.01 4.57 52.68
C ARG A 26 -58.13 4.93 51.70
N PHE A 27 -57.79 5.19 50.44
CA PHE A 27 -58.67 5.04 49.27
C PHE A 27 -57.83 4.61 48.03
N PRO A 28 -58.40 4.06 46.94
CA PRO A 28 -57.88 2.82 46.36
C PRO A 28 -57.49 2.94 44.88
N ILE A 29 -57.09 1.79 44.31
CA ILE A 29 -56.75 1.59 42.90
C ILE A 29 -57.93 1.94 41.97
N PRO A 30 -57.69 2.71 40.88
CA PRO A 30 -58.49 2.63 39.67
C PRO A 30 -57.68 2.02 38.51
N ASP A 31 -58.13 0.87 38.00
CA ASP A 31 -57.68 0.35 36.71
C ASP A 31 -58.21 1.30 35.61
N SER A 32 -57.30 2.06 34.98
CA SER A 32 -57.65 3.31 34.28
C SER A 32 -56.96 3.45 32.92
N ARG A 33 -57.61 2.89 31.90
CA ARG A 33 -57.36 3.29 30.50
C ARG A 33 -57.87 4.71 30.29
N PHE A 34 -56.98 5.68 30.06
CA PHE A 34 -57.34 7.06 29.71
C PHE A 34 -56.30 7.65 28.71
N PRO A 35 -56.64 8.73 27.97
CA PRO A 35 -56.92 8.57 26.56
C PRO A 35 -55.86 9.19 25.64
N ILE A 36 -55.98 8.93 24.34
CA ILE A 36 -55.36 9.76 23.31
C ILE A 36 -56.04 11.15 23.34
N PRO A 37 -55.31 12.26 23.56
CA PRO A 37 -55.87 13.60 23.42
C PRO A 37 -55.80 14.04 21.95
N ASP A 38 -56.94 14.23 21.28
CA ASP A 38 -57.01 14.90 19.95
C ASP A 38 -56.85 16.42 20.14
N SER A 39 -55.70 16.86 20.67
CA SER A 39 -55.43 18.25 21.04
C SER A 39 -54.97 19.08 19.84
N ARG A 40 -55.92 19.46 18.98
CA ARG A 40 -55.71 20.47 17.94
C ARG A 40 -55.44 21.83 18.57
N PHE A 41 -54.19 22.26 18.62
CA PHE A 41 -53.81 23.65 18.87
C PHE A 41 -53.46 24.35 17.55
N PRO A 42 -53.78 25.66 17.42
CA PRO A 42 -53.97 26.28 16.11
C PRO A 42 -52.66 26.67 15.44
N ILE A 43 -52.68 26.63 14.10
CA ILE A 43 -51.72 27.34 13.25
C ILE A 43 -51.86 28.84 13.56
N PRO A 44 -50.77 29.57 13.86
CA PRO A 44 -50.82 31.03 13.91
C PRO A 44 -51.11 31.57 12.50
N ASP A 45 -52.28 32.19 12.30
CA ASP A 45 -52.66 32.85 11.04
C ASP A 45 -51.93 34.21 10.90
N SER A 46 -50.59 34.16 10.90
CA SER A 46 -49.69 35.31 10.87
C SER A 46 -49.58 35.91 9.46
N ARG A 47 -50.69 36.48 8.99
CA ARG A 47 -50.78 37.26 7.75
C ARG A 47 -49.97 38.56 7.86
N PHE A 48 -48.66 38.48 7.66
CA PHE A 48 -47.88 39.66 7.30
C PHE A 48 -48.04 39.94 5.79
N PRO A 49 -48.23 41.22 5.40
CA PRO A 49 -48.66 41.55 4.06
C PRO A 49 -47.57 41.34 3.00
N ILE A 50 -48.00 41.01 1.78
CA ILE A 50 -47.19 41.18 0.58
C ILE A 50 -47.07 42.69 0.34
N THR A 51 -45.98 43.29 0.81
CA THR A 51 -45.69 44.71 0.58
C THR A 51 -45.10 44.88 -0.82
N ASP A 52 -45.88 45.45 -1.76
CA ASP A 52 -45.52 45.65 -3.18
C ASP A 52 -44.43 46.72 -3.35
N TYR A 53 -43.18 46.36 -3.04
CA TYR A 53 -42.02 47.25 -3.14
C TYR A 53 -41.53 47.40 -4.59
N ARG A 54 -42.29 48.18 -5.37
CA ARG A 54 -41.77 48.85 -6.57
C ARG A 54 -40.95 50.07 -6.13
N LEU A 55 -39.64 50.10 -6.43
CA LEU A 55 -38.78 51.30 -6.53
C LEU A 55 -37.30 50.84 -6.70
N PRO A 56 -36.44 51.62 -7.38
CA PRO A 56 -36.51 51.92 -8.80
C PRO A 56 -35.30 51.35 -9.58
N ILE A 57 -35.46 51.18 -10.90
CA ILE A 57 -34.30 51.11 -11.80
C ILE A 57 -33.63 52.50 -11.81
N PRO A 58 -32.31 52.63 -11.60
CA PRO A 58 -31.61 53.91 -11.76
C PRO A 58 -31.69 54.36 -13.22
N ASP A 59 -32.52 55.38 -13.50
CA ASP A 59 -32.71 55.95 -14.83
C ASP A 59 -31.52 56.84 -15.21
N SER A 60 -30.36 56.22 -15.46
CA SER A 60 -29.07 56.87 -15.70
C SER A 60 -28.99 57.50 -17.10
N ARG A 61 -29.85 58.48 -17.37
CA ARG A 61 -29.82 59.30 -18.57
C ARG A 61 -28.68 60.31 -18.49
N PHE A 62 -27.53 59.95 -19.05
CA PHE A 62 -26.56 60.93 -19.54
C PHE A 62 -26.73 61.14 -21.05
N PRO A 63 -26.44 62.35 -21.56
CA PRO A 63 -27.10 62.85 -22.77
C PRO A 63 -26.58 62.22 -24.06
N ILE A 64 -27.49 62.09 -25.03
CA ILE A 64 -27.11 61.91 -26.45
C ILE A 64 -26.65 63.27 -26.97
N THR A 65 -25.35 63.43 -27.17
CA THR A 65 -24.79 64.58 -27.91
C THR A 65 -24.70 64.21 -29.38
N ASP A 66 -25.45 64.89 -30.24
CA ASP A 66 -25.33 64.73 -31.69
C ASP A 66 -23.89 65.05 -32.14
N SER A 67 -23.26 64.08 -32.80
CA SER A 67 -21.96 64.25 -33.45
C SER A 67 -21.94 63.50 -34.78
N LEU A 68 -22.17 64.26 -35.85
CA LEU A 68 -22.03 63.80 -37.23
C LEU A 68 -20.55 63.65 -37.63
N PHE A 69 -20.31 62.94 -38.74
CA PHE A 69 -19.03 62.70 -39.42
C PHE A 69 -18.06 61.67 -38.77
N PRO A 70 -17.26 60.92 -39.56
CA PRO A 70 -17.58 60.41 -40.90
C PRO A 70 -17.22 58.92 -41.12
N LEU A 71 -17.63 58.37 -42.26
CA LEU A 71 -17.17 57.07 -42.77
C LEU A 71 -15.64 57.04 -42.96
N ILE A 72 -14.92 56.25 -42.15
CA ILE A 72 -13.52 55.89 -42.40
C ILE A 72 -13.41 54.40 -42.72
N LYS A 73 -13.12 54.08 -43.98
CA LYS A 73 -12.62 52.76 -44.39
C LYS A 73 -11.23 52.55 -43.79
N ASN A 74 -11.06 51.57 -42.90
CA ASN A 74 -9.77 50.91 -42.71
C ASN A 74 -9.94 49.49 -42.16
N LEU A 75 -9.28 48.51 -42.80
CA LEU A 75 -9.25 47.13 -42.31
C LEU A 75 -8.27 47.01 -41.12
N PRO A 76 -8.50 46.08 -40.18
CA PRO A 76 -7.51 45.78 -39.14
C PRO A 76 -6.20 45.33 -39.78
N ASN A 77 -5.14 46.09 -39.51
CA ASN A 77 -3.85 45.98 -40.19
C ASN A 77 -3.30 44.55 -40.12
N LEU A 78 -3.12 43.89 -41.27
CA LEU A 78 -2.71 42.47 -41.34
C LEU A 78 -1.39 42.21 -40.59
N LYS A 79 -0.48 43.20 -40.51
CA LYS A 79 0.77 43.07 -39.74
C LYS A 79 0.50 42.85 -38.25
N LEU A 80 -0.53 43.46 -37.67
CA LEU A 80 -0.89 43.29 -36.26
C LEU A 80 -1.49 41.91 -36.01
N VAL A 81 -2.44 41.48 -36.85
CA VAL A 81 -3.03 40.12 -36.76
C VAL A 81 -1.95 39.05 -36.95
N LYS A 82 -1.04 39.21 -37.93
CA LYS A 82 0.08 38.29 -38.16
C LYS A 82 1.11 38.33 -37.02
N LYS A 83 1.31 39.47 -36.35
CA LYS A 83 2.15 39.58 -35.14
C LYS A 83 1.52 38.89 -33.92
N THR A 84 0.21 38.99 -33.73
CA THR A 84 -0.52 38.28 -32.67
C THR A 84 -0.59 36.78 -32.94
N VAL A 85 -0.88 36.36 -34.18
CA VAL A 85 -0.87 34.94 -34.59
C VAL A 85 0.54 34.35 -34.50
N ASN A 86 1.60 35.08 -34.87
CA ASN A 86 2.97 34.62 -34.67
C ASN A 86 3.39 34.61 -33.19
N LYS A 87 2.87 35.52 -32.35
CA LYS A 87 3.03 35.41 -30.88
C LYS A 87 2.32 34.16 -30.35
N LEU A 88 1.10 33.88 -30.80
CA LEU A 88 0.33 32.71 -30.36
C LEU A 88 0.96 31.41 -30.87
N LEU A 89 1.43 31.36 -32.12
CA LEU A 89 2.19 30.23 -32.66
C LEU A 89 3.51 30.04 -31.92
N LYS A 90 4.24 31.11 -31.59
CA LYS A 90 5.44 30.99 -30.73
C LYS A 90 5.10 30.54 -29.31
N LEU A 91 3.96 30.96 -28.75
CA LEU A 91 3.50 30.53 -27.43
C LEU A 91 3.07 29.04 -27.44
N ILE A 92 2.38 28.61 -28.49
CA ILE A 92 2.02 27.21 -28.73
C ILE A 92 3.27 26.38 -29.01
N GLN A 93 4.25 26.90 -29.75
CA GLN A 93 5.54 26.23 -29.95
C GLN A 93 6.37 26.18 -28.67
N SER A 94 6.33 27.19 -27.80
CA SER A 94 6.99 27.11 -26.49
C SER A 94 6.22 26.23 -25.51
N LEU A 95 4.90 26.12 -25.60
CA LEU A 95 4.08 25.21 -24.79
C LEU A 95 4.19 23.76 -25.28
N SER A 96 4.24 23.52 -26.59
CA SER A 96 4.47 22.19 -27.14
C SER A 96 5.95 21.79 -27.05
N LEU A 97 6.89 22.73 -27.07
CA LEU A 97 8.29 22.46 -26.69
C LEU A 97 8.43 22.29 -25.17
N ALA A 98 7.66 22.97 -24.32
CA ALA A 98 7.65 22.72 -22.88
C ALA A 98 6.95 21.40 -22.52
N LEU A 99 5.94 20.96 -23.28
CA LEU A 99 5.33 19.63 -23.18
C LEU A 99 6.22 18.53 -23.79
N LEU A 100 6.93 18.83 -24.87
CA LEU A 100 7.94 17.92 -25.43
C LEU A 100 9.12 17.80 -24.46
N ILE A 101 9.59 18.90 -23.88
CA ILE A 101 10.55 18.89 -22.77
C ILE A 101 9.96 18.14 -21.58
N LEU A 102 8.72 18.37 -21.13
CA LEU A 102 8.09 17.54 -20.09
C LEU A 102 7.92 16.05 -20.49
N SER A 103 8.08 15.67 -21.75
CA SER A 103 8.15 14.27 -22.20
C SER A 103 9.59 13.74 -22.38
N VAL A 104 10.59 14.63 -22.45
CA VAL A 104 12.01 14.34 -22.74
C VAL A 104 12.93 14.62 -21.54
N SER A 105 12.51 15.45 -20.59
CA SER A 105 12.96 15.53 -19.19
C SER A 105 12.05 14.73 -18.25
N VAL A 106 11.20 13.87 -18.83
CA VAL A 106 10.67 12.63 -18.20
C VAL A 106 11.39 11.39 -18.77
N LEU A 107 12.41 11.57 -19.63
CA LEU A 107 13.67 10.88 -19.30
C LEU A 107 14.15 11.51 -17.99
N PRO A 108 14.46 10.73 -16.93
CA PRO A 108 14.96 11.31 -15.71
C PRO A 108 16.18 12.20 -15.99
N VAL A 109 16.12 13.43 -15.51
CA VAL A 109 17.36 14.08 -15.08
C VAL A 109 17.90 13.15 -13.99
N PHE A 110 19.02 12.48 -14.26
CA PHE A 110 19.72 11.65 -13.27
C PHE A 110 20.40 12.57 -12.24
N ALA A 111 19.57 13.31 -11.49
CA ALA A 111 19.94 14.04 -10.30
C ALA A 111 20.02 13.06 -9.12
N ASP A 112 21.06 12.24 -9.15
CA ASP A 112 21.82 11.64 -8.03
C ASP A 112 21.14 11.22 -6.71
N GLU A 113 19.82 11.03 -6.67
CA GLU A 113 19.18 10.07 -5.75
C GLU A 113 19.53 8.66 -6.22
N SER A 114 20.80 8.33 -5.99
CA SER A 114 21.30 6.97 -5.98
C SER A 114 20.40 6.08 -5.13
N LEU A 115 20.14 4.86 -5.61
CA LEU A 115 19.97 3.71 -4.72
C LEU A 115 21.30 3.48 -4.00
N SER A 116 21.60 4.37 -3.05
CA SER A 116 22.73 4.26 -2.16
C SER A 116 22.39 3.21 -1.11
N VAL A 117 22.67 1.95 -1.50
CA VAL A 117 23.47 1.10 -0.61
C VAL A 117 24.64 1.97 -0.15
N SER A 118 24.53 2.49 1.07
CA SER A 118 25.28 3.68 1.48
C SER A 118 26.73 3.28 1.79
N ASN A 119 27.55 3.22 0.74
CA ASN A 119 29.01 3.16 0.80
C ASN A 119 29.63 4.47 1.36
N ARG A 120 28.93 5.16 2.29
CA ARG A 120 29.55 6.00 3.31
C ARG A 120 30.24 5.11 4.35
N TYR A 121 31.23 4.37 3.87
CA TYR A 121 32.38 3.98 4.68
C TYR A 121 33.09 5.28 5.11
N LEU A 122 32.57 5.93 6.14
CA LEU A 122 33.41 6.75 7.00
C LEU A 122 34.46 5.79 7.57
N PRO A 123 35.77 6.00 7.32
CA PRO A 123 36.79 5.20 7.96
C PRO A 123 36.81 5.61 9.43
N MET A 124 36.00 4.95 10.27
CA MET A 124 36.27 4.92 11.70
C MET A 124 37.70 4.44 11.87
N VAL A 125 38.53 5.26 12.51
CA VAL A 125 39.93 4.94 12.71
C VAL A 125 39.99 3.63 13.47
N SER A 126 40.67 2.63 12.88
CA SER A 126 40.94 1.36 13.55
C SER A 126 41.95 1.60 14.67
N THR A 127 41.46 2.09 15.81
CA THR A 127 42.17 2.04 17.08
C THR A 127 42.19 0.57 17.48
N THR A 128 43.35 -0.07 17.27
CA THR A 128 43.60 -1.46 17.62
C THR A 128 43.63 -1.63 19.14
N ASP A 129 42.45 -1.75 19.74
CA ASP A 129 42.26 -2.38 21.05
C ASP A 129 41.41 -3.64 20.84
N ASP A 130 42.02 -4.79 21.10
CA ASP A 130 41.48 -6.12 20.77
C ASP A 130 40.46 -6.59 21.84
N SER A 131 39.70 -5.64 22.38
CA SER A 131 38.78 -5.84 23.50
C SER A 131 37.32 -5.83 23.02
N HIS A 132 36.88 -6.96 22.44
CA HIS A 132 35.50 -7.15 21.97
C HIS A 132 34.47 -6.61 22.98
N ILE A 133 33.71 -5.59 22.55
CA ILE A 133 32.77 -4.86 23.42
C ILE A 133 31.59 -5.77 23.76
N LYS A 134 31.69 -6.46 24.91
CA LYS A 134 30.64 -7.37 25.37
C LYS A 134 29.35 -6.60 25.66
N LEU A 135 28.24 -7.11 25.13
CA LEU A 135 26.86 -6.63 25.34
C LEU A 135 26.35 -6.94 26.76
N THR A 136 27.12 -6.51 27.77
CA THR A 136 26.85 -6.69 29.21
C THR A 136 27.17 -5.42 30.01
N LYS A 137 27.66 -4.36 29.36
CA LYS A 137 27.94 -3.06 29.97
C LYS A 137 26.78 -2.10 29.68
N PHE A 138 25.87 -1.88 30.63
CA PHE A 138 24.72 -0.98 30.46
C PHE A 138 25.11 0.39 29.88
N LYS A 139 26.16 1.02 30.43
CA LYS A 139 26.66 2.32 29.96
C LYS A 139 27.09 2.32 28.48
N ASP A 140 27.62 1.21 27.97
CA ASP A 140 28.03 1.12 26.57
C ASP A 140 26.81 1.10 25.63
N ILE A 141 25.78 0.34 26.02
CA ILE A 141 24.50 0.26 25.32
C ILE A 141 23.78 1.62 25.38
N GLU A 142 23.84 2.31 26.52
CA GLU A 142 23.34 3.67 26.68
C GLU A 142 24.08 4.66 25.78
N GLU A 143 25.41 4.64 25.74
CA GLU A 143 26.22 5.54 24.92
C GLU A 143 26.02 5.28 23.41
N PHE A 144 25.91 4.02 23.00
CA PHE A 144 25.54 3.66 21.62
C PHE A 144 24.13 4.18 21.27
N SER A 145 23.15 3.87 22.12
CA SER A 145 21.74 4.22 21.90
C SER A 145 21.53 5.73 21.88
N ASP A 146 22.06 6.47 22.85
CA ASP A 146 21.90 7.92 22.93
C ASP A 146 22.49 8.62 21.69
N ASN A 147 23.68 8.21 21.22
CA ASN A 147 24.26 8.74 19.98
C ASN A 147 23.41 8.40 18.75
N PHE A 148 22.91 7.16 18.63
CA PHE A 148 22.07 6.76 17.50
C PHE A 148 20.75 7.54 17.47
N PHE A 149 19.99 7.54 18.58
CA PHE A 149 18.67 8.16 18.61
C PHE A 149 18.73 9.69 18.53
N VAL A 150 19.70 10.36 19.15
CA VAL A 150 19.86 11.83 19.01
C VAL A 150 20.09 12.23 17.55
N ASN A 151 20.99 11.53 16.84
CA ASN A 151 21.28 11.82 15.43
C ASN A 151 20.08 11.49 14.55
N GLN A 152 19.57 10.25 14.62
CA GLN A 152 18.48 9.80 13.74
C GLN A 152 17.19 10.57 13.96
N MET A 153 16.83 10.93 15.20
CA MET A 153 15.64 11.75 15.48
C MET A 153 15.80 13.19 14.98
N THR A 154 17.00 13.75 15.03
CA THR A 154 17.29 15.10 14.51
C THR A 154 17.22 15.13 12.99
N GLU A 155 17.96 14.25 12.30
CA GLU A 155 17.98 14.19 10.84
C GLU A 155 16.60 13.85 10.26
N ASN A 156 15.92 12.86 10.83
CA ASN A 156 14.63 12.40 10.33
C ASN A 156 13.44 13.17 10.93
N ASN A 157 13.65 14.21 11.74
CA ASN A 157 12.58 15.03 12.38
C ASN A 157 11.53 14.16 13.13
N ILE A 158 11.98 13.33 14.07
CA ILE A 158 11.14 12.40 14.84
C ILE A 158 10.85 12.99 16.23
N PRO A 159 9.57 13.15 16.66
CA PRO A 159 9.25 13.74 17.96
C PRO A 159 9.67 12.89 19.16
N GLY A 160 9.47 11.57 19.09
CA GLY A 160 9.74 10.62 20.15
C GLY A 160 10.05 9.21 19.65
N ALA A 161 10.90 8.50 20.39
CA ALA A 161 11.33 7.14 20.12
C ALA A 161 11.45 6.31 21.40
N VAL A 162 11.45 4.99 21.28
CA VAL A 162 11.80 4.05 22.36
C VAL A 162 12.65 2.91 21.82
N PHE A 163 13.59 2.43 22.64
CA PHE A 163 14.41 1.25 22.39
C PHE A 163 14.45 0.37 23.62
N THR A 164 14.12 -0.91 23.45
CA THR A 164 14.21 -1.92 24.51
C THR A 164 14.93 -3.16 23.97
N LEU A 165 15.94 -3.62 24.70
CA LEU A 165 16.86 -4.69 24.34
C LEU A 165 16.77 -5.81 25.37
N VAL A 166 16.51 -7.03 24.89
CA VAL A 166 16.48 -8.25 25.70
C VAL A 166 17.66 -9.16 25.39
N LYS A 167 18.22 -9.77 26.42
CA LYS A 167 19.24 -10.81 26.32
C LYS A 167 18.91 -11.90 27.33
N ASP A 168 19.01 -13.14 26.86
CA ASP A 168 18.58 -14.33 27.60
C ASP A 168 17.11 -14.19 28.06
N ASP A 169 16.85 -14.12 29.36
CA ASP A 169 15.52 -14.08 29.97
C ASP A 169 15.11 -12.68 30.46
N LYS A 170 15.88 -11.62 30.15
CA LYS A 170 15.74 -10.30 30.78
C LYS A 170 15.82 -9.13 29.79
N ILE A 171 15.11 -8.06 30.13
CA ILE A 171 15.37 -6.71 29.64
C ILE A 171 16.72 -6.26 30.20
N ILE A 172 17.68 -5.93 29.33
CA ILE A 172 19.01 -5.44 29.73
C ILE A 172 19.22 -3.94 29.46
N PHE A 173 18.37 -3.35 28.61
CA PHE A 173 18.29 -1.90 28.40
C PHE A 173 16.87 -1.54 27.94
N SER A 174 16.36 -0.39 28.39
CA SER A 174 15.03 0.13 28.06
C SER A 174 15.04 1.64 28.24
N LYS A 175 14.90 2.42 27.15
CA LYS A 175 15.00 3.89 27.21
C LYS A 175 14.09 4.57 26.19
N GLY A 176 13.41 5.62 26.66
CA GLY A 176 12.59 6.51 25.85
C GLY A 176 13.35 7.80 25.51
N TYR A 177 13.08 8.35 24.33
CA TYR A 177 13.73 9.53 23.77
C TYR A 177 12.67 10.51 23.26
N GLY A 178 12.89 11.81 23.48
CA GLY A 178 11.95 12.85 23.04
C GLY A 178 10.56 12.71 23.65
N TYR A 179 9.53 13.02 22.86
CA TYR A 179 8.17 13.24 23.34
C TYR A 179 7.13 12.34 22.68
N ALA A 180 6.30 11.70 23.51
CA ALA A 180 5.09 11.00 23.12
C ALA A 180 4.02 11.99 22.60
N ASN A 181 3.96 13.21 23.18
CA ASN A 181 3.14 14.33 22.72
C ASN A 181 4.00 15.59 22.71
N LEU A 182 4.26 16.14 21.53
CA LEU A 182 5.22 17.23 21.29
C LEU A 182 4.75 18.58 21.86
N GLU A 183 3.45 18.86 21.79
CA GLU A 183 2.86 20.13 22.22
C GLU A 183 2.74 20.20 23.75
N GLU A 184 2.34 19.09 24.38
CA GLU A 184 2.24 18.96 25.84
C GLU A 184 3.58 18.57 26.50
N LYS A 185 4.60 18.25 25.68
CA LYS A 185 5.94 17.81 26.11
C LYS A 185 5.93 16.59 27.03
N ILE A 186 4.98 15.68 26.82
CA ILE A 186 4.93 14.39 27.52
C ILE A 186 6.09 13.52 27.01
N PRO A 187 7.04 13.10 27.86
CA PRO A 187 8.19 12.30 27.43
C PRO A 187 7.76 10.87 27.02
N VAL A 188 8.57 10.20 26.21
CA VAL A 188 8.41 8.76 25.97
C VAL A 188 8.89 7.97 27.19
N ILE A 189 8.08 7.03 27.68
CA ILE A 189 8.36 6.19 28.86
C ILE A 189 8.21 4.71 28.45
N PRO A 190 9.24 3.85 28.50
CA PRO A 190 9.22 2.54 27.84
C PRO A 190 8.13 1.54 28.28
N ASN A 191 7.75 1.56 29.56
CA ASN A 191 6.75 0.67 30.15
C ASN A 191 5.33 1.27 30.18
N LYS A 192 5.15 2.47 29.61
CA LYS A 192 3.92 3.25 29.75
C LYS A 192 3.43 3.85 28.43
N THR A 193 4.31 4.40 27.61
CA THR A 193 3.92 5.01 26.33
C THR A 193 3.57 3.91 25.32
N LEU A 194 2.32 3.86 24.89
CA LEU A 194 1.88 2.94 23.83
C LEU A 194 2.25 3.48 22.45
N PHE A 195 2.62 2.58 21.55
CA PHE A 195 2.81 2.84 20.12
C PHE A 195 1.93 1.90 19.29
N ARG A 196 1.44 2.38 18.13
CA ARG A 196 0.71 1.54 17.18
C ARG A 196 1.70 0.80 16.29
N VAL A 197 1.78 -0.52 16.43
CA VAL A 197 2.90 -1.28 15.85
C VAL A 197 2.73 -1.62 14.37
N GLY A 198 1.53 -1.41 13.82
CA GLY A 198 1.20 -1.79 12.45
C GLY A 198 1.46 -3.27 12.23
N SER A 199 2.18 -3.61 11.16
CA SER A 199 2.38 -5.00 10.74
C SER A 199 3.08 -5.94 11.72
N VAL A 200 3.74 -5.45 12.78
CA VAL A 200 4.24 -6.32 13.87
C VAL A 200 3.11 -7.15 14.52
N SER A 201 1.86 -6.67 14.44
CA SER A 201 0.64 -7.41 14.81
C SER A 201 0.55 -8.82 14.20
N LYS A 202 1.15 -9.04 13.03
CA LYS A 202 1.17 -10.33 12.33
C LYS A 202 1.96 -11.40 13.08
N LEU A 203 2.95 -11.02 13.89
CA LEU A 203 3.67 -11.97 14.75
C LEU A 203 2.72 -12.58 15.78
N VAL A 204 1.97 -11.75 16.50
CA VAL A 204 0.99 -12.19 17.51
C VAL A 204 -0.14 -13.02 16.89
N THR A 205 -0.62 -12.63 15.69
CA THR A 205 -1.59 -13.44 14.91
C THR A 205 -1.01 -14.79 14.50
N SER A 206 0.25 -14.85 14.08
CA SER A 206 0.91 -16.09 13.68
C SER A 206 1.16 -17.00 14.89
N THR A 207 1.53 -16.44 16.04
CA THR A 207 1.63 -17.13 17.33
C THR A 207 0.29 -17.76 17.72
N ALA A 208 -0.83 -17.05 17.58
CA ALA A 208 -2.18 -17.57 17.86
C ALA A 208 -2.59 -18.71 16.91
N ILE A 209 -2.23 -18.63 15.62
CA ILE A 209 -2.39 -19.77 14.69
C ILE A 209 -1.56 -20.96 15.15
N MET A 210 -0.30 -20.75 15.53
CA MET A 210 0.58 -21.84 15.98
C MET A 210 0.10 -22.47 17.29
N GLN A 211 -0.58 -21.72 18.19
CA GLN A 211 -1.29 -22.28 19.34
C GLN A 211 -2.40 -23.25 18.92
N LEU A 212 -3.20 -22.89 17.91
CA LEU A 212 -4.29 -23.75 17.43
C LEU A 212 -3.77 -24.96 16.63
N VAL A 213 -2.63 -24.84 15.94
CA VAL A 213 -1.92 -25.96 15.33
C VAL A 213 -1.37 -26.91 16.40
N GLU A 214 -0.73 -26.39 17.44
CA GLU A 214 -0.23 -27.17 18.58
C GLU A 214 -1.35 -27.90 19.34
N GLN A 215 -2.53 -27.29 19.46
CA GLN A 215 -3.74 -27.90 20.00
C GLN A 215 -4.39 -28.93 19.06
N GLY A 216 -3.84 -29.17 17.86
CA GLY A 216 -4.40 -30.07 16.85
C GLY A 216 -5.73 -29.58 16.23
N LYS A 217 -6.11 -28.32 16.45
CA LYS A 217 -7.35 -27.71 15.95
C LYS A 217 -7.21 -27.15 14.54
N LEU A 218 -5.99 -26.80 14.13
CA LEU A 218 -5.61 -26.43 12.76
C LEU A 218 -4.52 -27.37 12.25
N LYS A 219 -4.41 -27.54 10.92
CA LYS A 219 -3.25 -28.14 10.25
C LYS A 219 -2.63 -27.16 9.27
N LEU A 220 -1.31 -27.27 9.07
CA LEU A 220 -0.54 -26.35 8.22
C LEU A 220 -0.77 -26.60 6.71
N ASP A 221 -1.00 -27.86 6.35
CA ASP A 221 -1.09 -28.40 4.99
C ASP A 221 -2.54 -28.67 4.51
N GLU A 222 -3.53 -28.47 5.37
CA GLU A 222 -4.94 -28.73 5.07
C GLU A 222 -5.64 -27.51 4.43
N ASP A 223 -6.64 -27.77 3.59
CA ASP A 223 -7.43 -26.72 2.93
C ASP A 223 -8.18 -25.87 3.95
N ILE A 224 -7.94 -24.55 3.96
CA ILE A 224 -8.60 -23.62 4.89
C ILE A 224 -10.13 -23.58 4.72
N ASN A 225 -10.64 -23.96 3.54
CA ASN A 225 -12.09 -24.11 3.33
C ASN A 225 -12.74 -25.20 4.19
N GLN A 226 -11.99 -26.11 4.83
CA GLN A 226 -12.54 -27.05 5.83
C GLN A 226 -12.99 -26.33 7.13
N TYR A 227 -12.42 -25.15 7.40
CA TYR A 227 -12.67 -24.37 8.61
C TYR A 227 -13.61 -23.18 8.37
N LEU A 228 -13.59 -22.59 7.17
CA LEU A 228 -14.42 -21.44 6.78
C LEU A 228 -15.87 -21.88 6.48
N LYS A 229 -16.83 -21.45 7.30
CA LYS A 229 -18.24 -21.88 7.20
C LYS A 229 -19.13 -20.87 6.45
N GLU A 230 -19.05 -19.60 6.82
CA GLU A 230 -19.95 -18.56 6.31
C GLU A 230 -19.61 -18.09 4.88
N PHE A 231 -18.34 -18.26 4.47
CA PHE A 231 -17.90 -18.08 3.09
C PHE A 231 -16.88 -19.15 2.67
N GLN A 232 -16.73 -19.33 1.36
CA GLN A 232 -15.83 -20.32 0.77
C GLN A 232 -14.92 -19.64 -0.26
N ILE A 233 -13.61 -19.89 -0.17
CA ILE A 233 -12.63 -19.30 -1.07
C ILE A 233 -12.58 -20.10 -2.35
N LYS A 234 -12.85 -19.43 -3.47
CA LYS A 234 -12.97 -20.06 -4.79
C LYS A 234 -11.69 -20.82 -5.17
N THR A 235 -11.80 -22.14 -5.16
CA THR A 235 -10.90 -23.08 -5.84
C THR A 235 -11.11 -22.96 -7.35
N ASN A 236 -10.51 -21.89 -7.91
CA ASN A 236 -10.37 -21.68 -9.35
C ASN A 236 -9.43 -22.75 -9.95
N LYS A 237 -8.77 -22.46 -11.08
CA LYS A 237 -7.74 -23.29 -11.75
C LYS A 237 -6.47 -23.62 -10.92
N PHE A 238 -6.52 -23.51 -9.60
CA PHE A 238 -5.39 -23.62 -8.67
C PHE A 238 -5.75 -24.53 -7.49
N LYS A 239 -4.74 -25.21 -6.91
CA LYS A 239 -4.85 -25.97 -5.66
C LYS A 239 -5.52 -25.15 -4.55
N PRO A 240 -6.09 -25.79 -3.50
CA PRO A 240 -6.59 -25.06 -2.34
C PRO A 240 -5.49 -24.25 -1.62
N ILE A 241 -5.90 -23.33 -0.75
CA ILE A 241 -4.99 -22.55 0.11
C ILE A 241 -4.93 -23.26 1.46
N THR A 242 -3.76 -23.31 2.09
CA THR A 242 -3.56 -23.93 3.42
C THR A 242 -3.09 -22.89 4.43
N VAL A 243 -3.03 -23.24 5.72
CA VAL A 243 -2.56 -22.32 6.77
C VAL A 243 -1.10 -21.90 6.54
N ASP A 244 -0.22 -22.82 6.14
CA ASP A 244 1.16 -22.52 5.70
C ASP A 244 1.18 -21.41 4.63
N HIS A 245 0.36 -21.54 3.58
CA HIS A 245 0.30 -20.58 2.49
C HIS A 245 -0.15 -19.17 2.92
N LEU A 246 -0.89 -19.07 4.04
CA LEU A 246 -1.23 -17.78 4.65
C LEU A 246 -0.02 -17.22 5.41
N LEU A 247 0.55 -18.01 6.33
CA LEU A 247 1.67 -17.61 7.20
C LEU A 247 2.96 -17.27 6.43
N THR A 248 3.17 -17.88 5.26
CA THR A 248 4.30 -17.61 4.36
C THR A 248 4.00 -16.54 3.29
N HIS A 249 2.81 -15.94 3.27
CA HIS A 249 2.36 -15.02 2.21
C HIS A 249 2.44 -15.61 0.77
N THR A 250 2.35 -16.93 0.60
CA THR A 250 2.45 -17.61 -0.71
C THR A 250 1.09 -17.99 -1.33
N HIS A 251 -0.03 -17.66 -0.68
CA HIS A 251 -1.42 -18.04 -1.03
C HIS A 251 -1.96 -17.64 -2.43
N GLY A 252 -1.24 -16.84 -3.22
CA GLY A 252 -1.56 -16.61 -4.64
C GLY A 252 -2.70 -15.62 -4.98
N PHE A 253 -3.19 -14.84 -4.00
CA PHE A 253 -4.14 -13.73 -4.26
C PHE A 253 -3.47 -12.61 -5.06
N ASP A 254 -4.26 -11.82 -5.79
CA ASP A 254 -3.83 -10.53 -6.34
C ASP A 254 -3.63 -9.51 -5.21
N VAL A 255 -2.89 -8.44 -5.49
CA VAL A 255 -2.56 -7.46 -4.45
C VAL A 255 -3.70 -6.46 -4.29
N ALA A 256 -4.49 -6.60 -3.23
CA ALA A 256 -5.28 -5.48 -2.71
C ALA A 256 -4.44 -4.68 -1.72
N TRP A 257 -4.13 -3.44 -2.07
CA TRP A 257 -3.81 -2.41 -1.09
C TRP A 257 -5.17 -1.96 -0.52
N ALA A 258 -5.33 -2.00 0.80
CA ALA A 258 -6.65 -2.02 1.43
C ALA A 258 -7.41 -0.69 1.34
N ILE A 259 -8.00 -0.40 0.17
CA ILE A 259 -8.90 0.74 -0.04
C ILE A 259 -10.08 0.59 0.91
N GLY A 260 -10.34 1.63 1.71
CA GLY A 260 -11.36 1.55 2.76
C GLY A 260 -11.07 0.50 3.84
N GLY A 261 -9.85 -0.02 3.97
CA GLY A 261 -9.44 -0.97 5.01
C GLY A 261 -9.37 -0.37 6.42
N ALA A 262 -9.45 0.96 6.53
CA ALA A 262 -9.55 1.70 7.78
C ALA A 262 -10.79 2.61 7.81
N THR A 263 -11.10 3.14 8.98
CA THR A 263 -12.12 4.17 9.20
C THR A 263 -11.68 5.10 10.32
N LEU A 264 -12.26 6.29 10.42
CA LEU A 264 -12.29 7.04 11.68
C LEU A 264 -13.25 6.29 12.62
N CYS A 265 -12.89 6.12 13.89
CA CYS A 265 -13.59 5.26 14.87
C CYS A 265 -14.99 5.77 15.31
N GLN A 266 -15.64 6.57 14.48
CA GLN A 266 -16.98 7.14 14.64
C GLN A 266 -18.09 6.21 14.08
N SER A 267 -17.70 5.06 13.53
CA SER A 267 -18.58 4.05 12.93
C SER A 267 -18.31 2.69 13.57
N GLN A 268 -19.35 1.86 13.71
CA GLN A 268 -19.16 0.46 14.09
C GLN A 268 -18.32 -0.24 13.02
N LEU A 269 -17.27 -0.96 13.43
CA LEU A 269 -16.51 -1.80 12.53
C LEU A 269 -17.38 -2.96 12.01
N PRO A 270 -17.24 -3.37 10.74
CA PRO A 270 -17.77 -4.66 10.29
C PRO A 270 -17.08 -5.80 11.03
N SER A 271 -17.74 -6.97 11.13
CA SER A 271 -17.07 -8.20 11.55
C SER A 271 -15.93 -8.54 10.58
N LEU A 272 -14.91 -9.26 11.08
CA LEU A 272 -13.76 -9.67 10.28
C LEU A 272 -14.20 -10.55 9.10
N GLU A 273 -15.16 -11.45 9.34
CA GLU A 273 -15.89 -12.21 8.31
C GLU A 273 -16.47 -11.34 7.20
N LYS A 274 -17.24 -10.30 7.56
CA LYS A 274 -17.89 -9.43 6.58
C LYS A 274 -16.85 -8.66 5.77
N PHE A 275 -15.83 -8.13 6.45
CA PHE A 275 -14.72 -7.44 5.79
C PHE A 275 -14.00 -8.36 4.79
N LEU A 276 -13.69 -9.60 5.16
CA LEU A 276 -13.09 -10.59 4.26
C LEU A 276 -14.01 -10.93 3.08
N THR A 277 -15.28 -11.23 3.36
CA THR A 277 -16.28 -11.60 2.33
C THR A 277 -16.48 -10.51 1.29
N GLU A 278 -16.45 -9.24 1.71
CA GLU A 278 -16.60 -8.08 0.81
C GLU A 278 -15.30 -7.66 0.08
N ASN A 279 -14.11 -8.04 0.58
CA ASN A 279 -12.82 -7.49 0.11
C ASN A 279 -11.75 -8.54 -0.29
N LEU A 280 -12.09 -9.84 -0.34
CA LEU A 280 -11.17 -10.91 -0.75
C LEU A 280 -10.75 -10.78 -2.23
N PRO A 281 -9.45 -10.61 -2.55
CA PRO A 281 -8.99 -10.44 -3.93
C PRO A 281 -9.10 -11.73 -4.75
N GLU A 282 -9.16 -11.59 -6.07
CA GLU A 282 -9.11 -12.74 -6.97
C GLU A 282 -7.76 -13.48 -6.87
N ARG A 283 -7.80 -14.80 -7.06
CA ARG A 283 -6.60 -15.64 -7.13
C ARG A 283 -6.02 -15.57 -8.53
N VAL A 284 -4.77 -15.09 -8.64
CA VAL A 284 -4.07 -14.87 -9.92
C VAL A 284 -2.83 -15.75 -10.10
N ARG A 285 -2.32 -16.34 -9.02
CA ARG A 285 -1.16 -17.25 -8.99
C ARG A 285 -1.52 -18.54 -8.23
N PRO A 286 -0.87 -19.68 -8.52
CA PRO A 286 -0.93 -20.87 -7.67
C PRO A 286 -0.37 -20.58 -6.27
N PRO A 287 -0.86 -21.26 -5.21
CA PRO A 287 -0.24 -21.23 -3.89
C PRO A 287 1.16 -21.85 -3.89
N GLY A 288 2.04 -21.34 -3.03
CA GLY A 288 3.36 -21.92 -2.76
C GLY A 288 4.45 -21.55 -3.78
N GLU A 289 4.08 -21.06 -4.96
CA GLU A 289 5.06 -20.71 -6.00
C GLU A 289 5.79 -19.38 -5.74
N LEU A 290 5.11 -18.38 -5.17
CA LEU A 290 5.62 -17.02 -5.05
C LEU A 290 5.18 -16.34 -3.75
N TYR A 291 6.15 -15.87 -2.99
CA TYR A 291 5.94 -14.94 -1.89
C TYR A 291 5.42 -13.58 -2.39
N VAL A 292 4.26 -13.14 -1.87
CA VAL A 292 3.71 -11.80 -2.14
C VAL A 292 3.09 -11.24 -0.86
N TYR A 293 3.83 -10.36 -0.17
CA TYR A 293 3.41 -9.78 1.11
C TYR A 293 2.00 -9.16 1.04
N SER A 294 1.14 -9.62 1.95
CA SER A 294 -0.32 -9.55 1.84
C SER A 294 -0.94 -9.46 3.21
N ASP A 295 -1.67 -8.36 3.47
CA ASP A 295 -2.47 -8.19 4.68
C ASP A 295 -3.67 -9.16 4.67
N VAL A 296 -4.40 -9.27 3.55
CA VAL A 296 -5.60 -10.11 3.47
C VAL A 296 -5.32 -11.58 3.82
N GLY A 297 -4.14 -12.11 3.46
CA GLY A 297 -3.73 -13.47 3.85
C GLY A 297 -3.64 -13.66 5.37
N LEU A 298 -3.12 -12.67 6.09
CA LEU A 298 -2.98 -12.70 7.55
C LEU A 298 -4.27 -12.26 8.28
N ALA A 299 -5.11 -11.45 7.64
CA ALA A 299 -6.45 -11.14 8.14
C ALA A 299 -7.34 -12.39 8.12
N LEU A 300 -7.24 -13.18 7.04
CA LEU A 300 -7.87 -14.48 6.90
C LEU A 300 -7.32 -15.51 7.89
N ALA A 301 -6.01 -15.49 8.17
CA ALA A 301 -5.44 -16.28 9.25
C ALA A 301 -6.04 -15.89 10.62
N GLY A 302 -6.12 -14.60 10.96
CA GLY A 302 -6.79 -14.16 12.19
C GLY A 302 -8.28 -14.52 12.25
N TYR A 303 -8.98 -14.63 11.11
CA TYR A 303 -10.35 -15.14 11.09
C TYR A 303 -10.42 -16.66 11.37
N LEU A 304 -9.42 -17.45 10.97
CA LEU A 304 -9.31 -18.84 11.41
C LEU A 304 -9.10 -18.92 12.94
N VAL A 305 -8.39 -17.97 13.56
CA VAL A 305 -8.28 -17.88 15.03
C VAL A 305 -9.65 -17.61 15.67
N GLU A 306 -10.44 -16.71 15.11
CA GLU A 306 -11.81 -16.40 15.57
C GLU A 306 -12.75 -17.62 15.44
N VAL A 307 -12.79 -18.25 14.27
CA VAL A 307 -13.69 -19.38 13.97
C VAL A 307 -13.32 -20.67 14.72
N VAL A 308 -12.02 -20.94 14.92
CA VAL A 308 -11.53 -22.18 15.55
C VAL A 308 -11.23 -21.99 17.05
N GLY A 309 -10.99 -20.76 17.50
CA GLY A 309 -10.99 -20.36 18.90
C GLY A 309 -12.40 -20.29 19.50
N GLY A 310 -13.41 -19.92 18.70
CA GLY A 310 -14.82 -19.84 19.10
C GLY A 310 -15.20 -18.55 19.85
N ILE A 311 -14.32 -17.55 19.84
CA ILE A 311 -14.48 -16.23 20.45
C ILE A 311 -13.86 -15.16 19.53
N PRO A 312 -14.25 -13.86 19.64
CA PRO A 312 -13.71 -12.80 18.78
C PRO A 312 -12.18 -12.75 18.78
N PHE A 313 -11.58 -12.43 17.63
CA PHE A 313 -10.13 -12.46 17.45
C PHE A 313 -9.37 -11.72 18.57
N SER A 314 -9.74 -10.48 18.87
CA SER A 314 -9.05 -9.67 19.89
C SER A 314 -9.13 -10.26 21.30
N ASP A 315 -10.22 -10.97 21.62
CA ASP A 315 -10.44 -11.58 22.94
C ASP A 315 -9.64 -12.88 23.07
N TYR A 316 -9.46 -13.63 21.96
CA TYR A 316 -8.53 -14.75 21.93
C TYR A 316 -7.08 -14.28 22.16
N ILE A 317 -6.65 -13.21 21.48
CA ILE A 317 -5.28 -12.70 21.63
C ILE A 317 -5.01 -12.22 23.06
N ASP A 318 -5.96 -11.53 23.69
CA ASP A 318 -5.83 -11.12 25.09
C ASP A 318 -5.67 -12.34 26.02
N GLN A 319 -6.64 -13.25 26.01
CA GLN A 319 -6.68 -14.40 26.92
C GLN A 319 -5.55 -15.41 26.71
N ALA A 320 -5.16 -15.67 25.46
CA ALA A 320 -4.22 -16.73 25.10
C ALA A 320 -2.76 -16.25 24.93
N ILE A 321 -2.52 -14.93 24.78
CA ILE A 321 -1.17 -14.38 24.57
C ILE A 321 -0.86 -13.20 25.49
N LEU A 322 -1.68 -12.14 25.52
CA LEU A 322 -1.30 -10.92 26.25
C LEU A 322 -1.30 -11.12 27.77
N GLN A 323 -2.36 -11.69 28.34
CA GLN A 323 -2.46 -11.94 29.78
C GLN A 323 -1.39 -12.95 30.28
N PRO A 324 -1.15 -14.11 29.63
CA PRO A 324 -0.06 -15.03 30.03
C PRO A 324 1.36 -14.44 29.91
N LEU A 325 1.56 -13.44 29.06
CA LEU A 325 2.83 -12.71 28.93
C LEU A 325 2.91 -11.45 29.81
N ASN A 326 1.90 -11.19 30.65
CA ASN A 326 1.81 -9.97 31.47
C ASN A 326 1.98 -8.69 30.61
N MET A 327 1.38 -8.68 29.41
CA MET A 327 1.37 -7.56 28.47
C MET A 327 0.15 -6.67 28.73
N ASN A 328 0.09 -6.12 29.95
CA ASN A 328 -1.10 -5.43 30.47
C ASN A 328 -1.28 -4.01 29.90
N GLN A 329 -0.33 -3.52 29.10
CA GLN A 329 -0.37 -2.25 28.38
C GLN A 329 -0.45 -2.47 26.87
N SER A 330 -1.08 -3.58 26.46
CA SER A 330 -1.24 -4.00 25.07
C SER A 330 -2.70 -4.31 24.74
N SER A 331 -3.15 -3.98 23.53
CA SER A 331 -4.48 -4.40 23.06
C SER A 331 -4.62 -4.38 21.54
N PHE A 332 -5.48 -5.27 21.03
CA PHE A 332 -6.02 -5.29 19.66
C PHE A 332 -7.43 -4.66 19.57
N GLN A 333 -8.02 -4.21 20.68
CA GLN A 333 -9.36 -3.59 20.67
C GLN A 333 -9.34 -2.21 20.00
N GLN A 334 -10.42 -1.88 19.29
CA GLN A 334 -10.55 -0.67 18.47
C GLN A 334 -11.99 -0.11 18.55
N PRO A 335 -12.21 1.12 19.04
CA PRO A 335 -11.21 2.05 19.59
C PRO A 335 -10.47 1.45 20.79
N LEU A 336 -9.28 1.98 21.06
CA LEU A 336 -8.43 1.52 22.16
C LEU A 336 -9.12 1.79 23.52
N PRO A 337 -9.06 0.88 24.52
CA PRO A 337 -9.68 1.09 25.83
C PRO A 337 -9.24 2.39 26.49
N SER A 338 -10.11 3.03 27.27
CA SER A 338 -9.93 4.39 27.81
C SER A 338 -8.62 4.60 28.56
N GLU A 339 -8.26 3.60 29.35
CA GLU A 339 -7.09 3.50 30.22
C GLU A 339 -5.78 3.35 29.43
N LEU A 340 -5.82 2.71 28.25
CA LEU A 340 -4.69 2.61 27.33
C LEU A 340 -4.63 3.79 26.35
N ALA A 341 -5.78 4.38 26.02
CA ALA A 341 -5.90 5.51 25.09
C ALA A 341 -5.28 6.80 25.64
N ALA A 342 -5.22 6.97 26.96
CA ALA A 342 -4.59 8.12 27.61
C ALA A 342 -3.05 8.14 27.45
N ASP A 343 -2.43 6.97 27.31
CA ASP A 343 -0.96 6.81 27.28
C ASP A 343 -0.40 6.47 25.89
N LEU A 344 -1.26 6.49 24.86
CA LEU A 344 -0.87 6.35 23.46
C LEU A 344 -0.08 7.59 22.99
N ALA A 345 1.12 7.37 22.45
CA ALA A 345 1.88 8.43 21.79
C ALA A 345 1.09 9.03 20.63
N VAL A 346 1.07 10.36 20.53
CA VAL A 346 0.51 11.06 19.37
C VAL A 346 1.41 10.73 18.18
N GLY A 347 0.85 10.11 17.14
CA GLY A 347 1.56 9.88 15.88
C GLY A 347 1.61 11.14 15.02
N TYR A 348 2.76 11.43 14.41
CA TYR A 348 2.97 12.62 13.58
C TYR A 348 3.40 12.28 12.15
N GLN A 349 2.99 13.13 11.21
CA GLN A 349 3.71 13.35 9.95
C GLN A 349 4.53 14.64 10.05
N TYR A 350 5.55 14.80 9.20
CA TYR A 350 6.30 16.05 9.08
C TYR A 350 6.30 16.49 7.61
N LYS A 351 5.72 17.66 7.32
CA LYS A 351 5.45 18.15 5.96
C LYS A 351 5.64 19.68 5.94
N ASN A 352 6.36 20.19 4.94
CA ASN A 352 6.62 21.63 4.75
C ASN A 352 7.12 22.34 6.03
N GLY A 353 8.08 21.72 6.74
CA GLY A 353 8.66 22.27 7.98
C GLY A 353 7.82 22.07 9.26
N ASN A 354 6.61 21.50 9.16
CA ASN A 354 5.64 21.44 10.25
C ASN A 354 5.30 20.00 10.65
N TYR A 355 5.07 19.79 11.95
CA TYR A 355 4.53 18.56 12.51
C TYR A 355 2.99 18.55 12.38
N ILE A 356 2.42 17.43 11.93
CA ILE A 356 0.98 17.27 11.69
C ILE A 356 0.49 16.02 12.44
N LYS A 357 -0.30 16.22 13.51
CA LYS A 357 -0.93 15.13 14.28
C LYS A 357 -1.76 14.24 13.37
N GLN A 358 -1.61 12.93 13.53
CA GLN A 358 -2.42 11.93 12.86
C GLN A 358 -3.57 11.46 13.77
N PRO A 359 -4.81 11.36 13.26
CA PRO A 359 -5.92 10.85 14.06
C PRO A 359 -5.74 9.36 14.37
N PHE A 360 -6.34 8.89 15.47
CA PHE A 360 -6.49 7.46 15.69
C PHE A 360 -7.48 6.88 14.66
N THR A 361 -7.14 5.72 14.09
CA THR A 361 -7.88 5.07 13.01
C THR A 361 -8.20 3.62 13.37
N CYS A 362 -9.42 3.19 13.08
CA CYS A 362 -9.86 1.82 13.31
C CYS A 362 -9.65 0.98 12.04
N ASN A 363 -8.80 -0.04 12.12
CA ASN A 363 -8.51 -0.98 11.04
C ASN A 363 -9.60 -2.05 10.98
N LYS A 364 -10.20 -2.29 9.81
CA LYS A 364 -11.13 -3.41 9.59
C LYS A 364 -10.39 -4.75 9.53
N SER A 365 -9.14 -4.72 9.05
CA SER A 365 -8.20 -5.83 9.07
C SER A 365 -7.51 -5.95 10.45
N VAL A 366 -8.30 -6.23 11.50
CA VAL A 366 -7.82 -6.20 12.91
C VAL A 366 -6.52 -7.01 13.14
N PRO A 367 -6.40 -8.28 12.68
CA PRO A 367 -5.21 -9.09 12.96
C PRO A 367 -3.90 -8.53 12.38
N THR A 368 -4.00 -7.76 11.30
CA THR A 368 -2.82 -7.40 10.50
C THR A 368 -2.08 -6.17 11.01
N THR A 369 -2.76 -5.28 11.73
CA THR A 369 -2.26 -3.92 12.03
C THR A 369 -2.75 -3.27 13.32
N ALA A 370 -3.71 -3.85 14.06
CA ALA A 370 -4.42 -3.12 15.12
C ALA A 370 -3.67 -2.99 16.46
N LEU A 371 -2.65 -3.81 16.74
CA LEU A 371 -1.99 -3.85 18.05
C LEU A 371 -1.39 -2.49 18.42
N SER A 372 -1.73 -2.04 19.62
CA SER A 372 -1.05 -0.95 20.34
C SER A 372 -0.42 -1.54 21.61
N THR A 373 0.82 -1.19 21.92
CA THR A 373 1.64 -1.85 22.96
C THR A 373 2.76 -0.93 23.47
N THR A 374 3.31 -1.21 24.65
CA THR A 374 4.53 -0.58 25.16
C THR A 374 5.78 -1.34 24.67
N ALA A 375 6.97 -0.78 24.92
CA ALA A 375 8.21 -1.45 24.54
C ALA A 375 8.60 -2.59 25.49
N GLU A 376 8.18 -2.52 26.77
CA GLU A 376 8.45 -3.57 27.75
C GLU A 376 7.45 -4.75 27.65
N ASP A 377 6.18 -4.49 27.34
CA ASP A 377 5.24 -5.55 26.93
C ASP A 377 5.78 -6.32 25.72
N MET A 378 6.25 -5.60 24.70
CA MET A 378 6.85 -6.23 23.52
C MET A 378 8.15 -6.98 23.86
N ALA A 379 8.87 -6.56 24.90
CA ALA A 379 10.01 -7.30 25.42
C ALA A 379 9.61 -8.62 26.10
N HIS A 380 8.46 -8.70 26.78
CA HIS A 380 7.93 -9.98 27.26
C HIS A 380 7.62 -10.93 26.09
N PHE A 381 7.04 -10.42 25.01
CA PHE A 381 6.80 -11.19 23.76
C PHE A 381 8.11 -11.65 23.09
N MET A 382 9.14 -10.80 23.04
CA MET A 382 10.47 -11.21 22.58
C MET A 382 11.08 -12.31 23.46
N ILE A 383 11.05 -12.15 24.79
CA ILE A 383 11.55 -13.16 25.73
C ILE A 383 10.80 -14.48 25.56
N ALA A 384 9.48 -14.45 25.35
CA ALA A 384 8.69 -15.64 25.05
C ALA A 384 9.21 -16.39 23.82
N HIS A 385 9.47 -15.70 22.71
CA HIS A 385 10.06 -16.34 21.52
C HIS A 385 11.50 -16.81 21.74
N LEU A 386 12.32 -16.11 22.53
CA LEU A 386 13.72 -16.46 22.78
C LEU A 386 13.92 -17.59 23.81
N GLN A 387 12.98 -17.78 24.74
CA GLN A 387 12.96 -18.87 25.73
C GLN A 387 11.99 -20.00 25.35
N GLY A 388 11.84 -20.23 24.03
CA GLY A 388 11.12 -21.39 23.49
C GLY A 388 9.64 -21.44 23.89
N GLY A 389 9.00 -20.28 24.02
CA GLY A 389 7.57 -20.10 24.29
C GLY A 389 7.21 -19.69 25.73
N ARG A 390 8.18 -19.32 26.57
CA ARG A 390 7.99 -19.02 28.00
C ARG A 390 8.27 -17.57 28.40
N TYR A 391 7.43 -17.03 29.28
CA TYR A 391 7.72 -15.82 30.04
C TYR A 391 7.37 -16.05 31.51
N GLY A 392 8.32 -15.83 32.42
CA GLY A 392 8.15 -16.21 33.84
C GLY A 392 7.85 -17.70 34.02
N THR A 393 6.76 -18.00 34.73
CA THR A 393 6.23 -19.37 34.89
C THR A 393 5.47 -19.86 33.66
N GLU A 394 4.88 -18.94 32.90
CA GLU A 394 3.89 -19.22 31.87
C GLU A 394 4.51 -19.72 30.57
N ARG A 395 3.66 -20.31 29.72
CA ARG A 395 4.02 -20.87 28.42
C ARG A 395 2.88 -20.64 27.43
N ILE A 396 3.13 -19.84 26.40
CA ILE A 396 2.16 -19.60 25.31
C ILE A 396 2.27 -20.58 24.15
N LEU A 397 3.43 -21.22 23.97
CA LEU A 397 3.73 -22.21 22.92
C LEU A 397 4.74 -23.22 23.46
N ASN A 398 4.77 -24.44 22.92
CA ASN A 398 5.86 -25.39 23.16
C ASN A 398 7.14 -25.02 22.39
N ASP A 399 8.30 -25.44 22.91
CA ASP A 399 9.63 -25.15 22.35
C ASP A 399 9.80 -25.66 20.91
N THR A 400 9.24 -26.84 20.62
CA THR A 400 9.14 -27.39 19.25
C THR A 400 8.33 -26.50 18.32
N THR A 401 7.24 -25.92 18.81
CA THR A 401 6.32 -25.09 18.03
C THR A 401 6.91 -23.71 17.75
N VAL A 402 7.64 -23.13 18.71
CA VAL A 402 8.41 -21.91 18.49
C VAL A 402 9.53 -22.15 17.48
N LYS A 403 10.27 -23.26 17.58
CA LYS A 403 11.29 -23.63 16.59
C LYS A 403 10.70 -23.83 15.19
N GLU A 404 9.52 -24.43 15.07
CA GLU A 404 8.84 -24.58 13.78
C GLU A 404 8.32 -23.23 13.27
N MET A 405 7.78 -22.36 14.11
CA MET A 405 7.40 -20.99 13.73
C MET A 405 8.60 -20.14 13.26
N HIS A 406 9.77 -20.36 13.88
CA HIS A 406 11.04 -19.72 13.55
C HIS A 406 11.77 -20.38 12.37
N ARG A 407 11.35 -21.54 11.88
CA ARG A 407 12.02 -22.24 10.76
C ARG A 407 11.80 -21.46 9.45
N GLN A 408 12.78 -21.49 8.54
CA GLN A 408 12.55 -21.06 7.16
C GLN A 408 11.53 -22.01 6.49
N HIS A 409 10.40 -21.48 6.03
CA HIS A 409 9.35 -22.24 5.32
C HIS A 409 9.33 -21.95 3.82
N TYR A 410 9.68 -20.73 3.43
CA TYR A 410 9.77 -20.35 2.02
C TYR A 410 11.03 -19.53 1.74
N THR A 411 11.68 -19.81 0.61
CA THR A 411 12.74 -18.96 0.02
C THR A 411 12.68 -19.04 -1.50
N ASN A 412 13.14 -18.00 -2.19
CA ASN A 412 13.33 -18.03 -3.64
C ASN A 412 14.65 -18.74 -4.06
N PHE A 413 15.46 -19.18 -3.09
CA PHE A 413 16.82 -19.72 -3.28
C PHE A 413 17.08 -20.97 -2.40
N PRO A 414 16.31 -22.06 -2.55
CA PRO A 414 16.35 -23.21 -1.62
C PRO A 414 17.70 -23.93 -1.56
N ASN A 415 18.54 -23.79 -2.59
CA ASN A 415 19.85 -24.43 -2.68
C ASN A 415 21.00 -23.58 -2.08
N ILE A 416 20.74 -22.31 -1.71
CA ILE A 416 21.80 -21.38 -1.28
C ILE A 416 21.71 -21.16 0.24
N PRO A 417 22.74 -21.53 1.01
CA PRO A 417 22.76 -21.29 2.44
C PRO A 417 22.82 -19.79 2.76
N GLN A 418 22.22 -19.39 3.89
CA GLN A 418 22.22 -18.01 4.40
C GLN A 418 21.56 -16.96 3.47
N VAL A 419 20.58 -17.38 2.66
CA VAL A 419 19.69 -16.46 1.92
C VAL A 419 18.39 -16.24 2.67
N ALA A 420 17.94 -14.98 2.71
CA ALA A 420 16.72 -14.53 3.38
C ALA A 420 15.45 -15.24 2.86
N GLY A 421 14.80 -15.99 3.74
CA GLY A 421 13.47 -16.57 3.53
C GLY A 421 12.36 -15.91 4.36
N SER A 422 11.21 -16.56 4.39
CA SER A 422 10.11 -16.30 5.33
C SER A 422 10.03 -17.44 6.33
N THR A 423 9.84 -17.10 7.60
CA THR A 423 9.31 -18.05 8.61
C THR A 423 7.79 -17.91 8.65
N TYR A 424 7.13 -18.52 9.63
CA TYR A 424 5.76 -18.15 9.97
C TYR A 424 5.73 -16.82 10.75
N GLY A 425 5.32 -15.76 10.06
CA GLY A 425 5.16 -14.43 10.62
C GLY A 425 6.42 -13.54 10.60
N PHE A 426 7.64 -14.08 10.62
CA PHE A 426 8.88 -13.30 10.54
C PHE A 426 9.51 -13.36 9.14
N PHE A 427 10.29 -12.33 8.79
CA PHE A 427 11.25 -12.37 7.69
C PHE A 427 12.61 -12.78 8.25
N GLU A 428 13.40 -13.52 7.46
CA GLU A 428 14.81 -13.75 7.80
C GLU A 428 15.72 -12.68 7.19
N ARG A 429 16.82 -12.38 7.88
CA ARG A 429 17.95 -11.60 7.37
C ARG A 429 19.25 -12.23 7.87
N PHE A 430 20.34 -12.04 7.14
CA PHE A 430 21.67 -12.49 7.54
C PHE A 430 22.64 -11.30 7.50
N VAL A 431 23.18 -10.92 8.66
CA VAL A 431 24.17 -9.82 8.82
C VAL A 431 25.23 -10.27 9.81
N ASN A 432 26.51 -10.02 9.51
CA ASN A 432 27.65 -10.36 10.37
C ASN A 432 27.62 -11.80 10.90
N ASN A 433 27.31 -12.75 10.00
CA ASN A 433 27.15 -14.18 10.27
C ASN A 433 26.10 -14.53 11.35
N GLN A 434 25.27 -13.57 11.76
CA GLN A 434 24.09 -13.82 12.60
C GLN A 434 22.88 -14.08 11.71
N ARG A 435 22.08 -15.07 12.10
CA ARG A 435 20.73 -15.28 11.55
C ARG A 435 19.74 -14.45 12.34
N ILE A 436 19.01 -13.58 11.64
CA ILE A 436 18.04 -12.66 12.22
C ILE A 436 16.65 -13.15 11.81
N ILE A 437 15.69 -13.11 12.73
CA ILE A 437 14.27 -13.13 12.38
C ILE A 437 13.63 -11.84 12.87
N GLU A 438 12.98 -11.11 11.97
CA GLU A 438 12.49 -9.76 12.24
C GLU A 438 11.17 -9.47 11.55
N HIS A 439 10.45 -8.45 12.01
CA HIS A 439 9.31 -7.89 11.28
C HIS A 439 9.20 -6.38 11.52
N GLY A 440 9.25 -5.60 10.44
CA GLY A 440 8.99 -4.16 10.47
C GLY A 440 7.48 -3.84 10.43
N GLY A 441 7.04 -2.80 11.13
CA GLY A 441 5.65 -2.34 11.08
C GLY A 441 5.55 -0.83 11.02
N SER A 442 4.83 -0.31 10.01
CA SER A 442 4.55 1.12 9.86
C SER A 442 3.04 1.37 9.74
N MET A 443 2.61 2.55 10.16
CA MET A 443 1.23 3.07 10.11
C MET A 443 1.29 4.59 9.98
N SER A 444 0.22 5.29 9.59
CA SER A 444 0.26 6.76 9.61
C SER A 444 0.56 7.26 11.02
N GLY A 445 1.68 7.97 11.17
CA GLY A 445 2.19 8.45 12.45
C GLY A 445 3.10 7.49 13.23
N TYR A 446 3.42 6.28 12.75
CA TYR A 446 4.24 5.32 13.52
C TYR A 446 5.18 4.47 12.65
N THR A 447 6.39 4.22 13.15
CA THR A 447 7.39 3.32 12.54
C THR A 447 8.01 2.45 13.62
N ASN A 448 8.01 1.14 13.45
CA ASN A 448 8.42 0.16 14.47
C ASN A 448 9.18 -1.02 13.84
N LEU A 449 9.98 -1.73 14.62
CA LEU A 449 10.65 -3.00 14.26
C LEU A 449 10.78 -3.88 15.50
N LEU A 450 10.45 -5.16 15.37
CA LEU A 450 10.89 -6.22 16.28
C LEU A 450 11.96 -7.06 15.58
N PHE A 451 13.06 -7.31 16.29
CA PHE A 451 14.26 -8.00 15.82
C PHE A 451 14.65 -9.08 16.82
N LEU A 452 14.97 -10.30 16.36
CA LEU A 452 15.48 -11.40 17.19
C LEU A 452 16.69 -12.07 16.52
N ILE A 453 17.64 -12.53 17.35
CA ILE A 453 18.65 -13.54 17.01
C ILE A 453 18.45 -14.72 17.98
N PRO A 454 17.63 -15.73 17.62
CA PRO A 454 17.29 -16.85 18.49
C PRO A 454 18.51 -17.62 19.00
N GLU A 455 19.50 -17.84 18.14
CA GLU A 455 20.74 -18.55 18.41
C GLU A 455 21.62 -17.83 19.45
N GLN A 456 21.46 -16.51 19.59
CA GLN A 456 22.12 -15.67 20.59
C GLN A 456 21.22 -15.38 21.81
N LYS A 457 19.97 -15.87 21.85
CA LYS A 457 18.95 -15.43 22.81
C LYS A 457 18.86 -13.89 22.93
N LEU A 458 18.94 -13.19 21.80
CA LEU A 458 18.93 -11.73 21.76
C LEU A 458 17.68 -11.23 21.04
N GLY A 459 17.13 -10.10 21.47
CA GLY A 459 16.13 -9.38 20.70
C GLY A 459 16.11 -7.89 21.03
N PHE A 460 15.61 -7.08 20.12
CA PHE A 460 15.27 -5.69 20.43
C PHE A 460 14.00 -5.23 19.72
N TYR A 461 13.37 -4.24 20.33
CA TYR A 461 12.22 -3.55 19.81
C TYR A 461 12.49 -2.04 19.74
N ILE A 462 12.10 -1.44 18.62
CA ILE A 462 12.06 0.02 18.45
C ILE A 462 10.68 0.47 18.01
N ALA A 463 10.28 1.65 18.49
CA ALA A 463 9.12 2.38 18.01
C ALA A 463 9.39 3.88 17.94
N TYR A 464 8.80 4.53 16.94
CA TYR A 464 8.85 5.96 16.67
C TYR A 464 7.43 6.48 16.46
N ASN A 465 7.08 7.64 17.03
CA ASN A 465 5.78 8.29 16.79
C ASN A 465 5.79 9.18 15.53
N ARG A 466 6.49 8.72 14.49
CA ARG A 466 6.48 9.28 13.14
C ARG A 466 6.55 8.18 12.10
N ASN A 467 5.86 8.36 10.97
CA ASN A 467 6.10 7.54 9.78
C ASN A 467 7.26 8.13 8.98
N THR A 468 8.33 7.36 8.72
CA THR A 468 9.52 7.84 8.01
C THR A 468 9.49 7.48 6.52
N LEU A 469 9.85 8.43 5.65
CA LEU A 469 10.07 8.16 4.22
C LEU A 469 11.47 7.57 3.95
N ASN A 470 12.38 7.71 4.89
CA ASN A 470 13.64 6.97 4.92
C ASN A 470 13.34 5.53 5.38
N GLU A 471 13.45 4.57 4.46
CA GLU A 471 13.27 3.14 4.76
C GLU A 471 14.42 2.61 5.64
N ASN A 472 15.64 3.15 5.45
CA ASN A 472 16.88 2.69 6.09
C ASN A 472 16.93 2.88 7.61
N LEU A 473 16.06 3.66 8.25
CA LEU A 473 16.13 3.94 9.70
C LEU A 473 16.16 2.66 10.57
N ARG A 474 15.53 1.58 10.08
CA ARG A 474 15.59 0.25 10.70
C ARG A 474 16.95 -0.42 10.47
N ASP A 475 17.41 -0.39 9.22
CA ASP A 475 18.64 -1.02 8.74
C ASP A 475 19.88 -0.37 9.36
N ASP A 476 19.89 0.96 9.43
CA ASP A 476 20.91 1.77 10.10
C ASP A 476 21.13 1.30 11.55
N LEU A 477 20.07 0.94 12.29
CA LEU A 477 20.20 0.41 13.65
C LEU A 477 20.74 -1.02 13.63
N VAL A 478 20.15 -1.91 12.82
CA VAL A 478 20.57 -3.31 12.71
C VAL A 478 22.05 -3.41 12.37
N GLU A 479 22.51 -2.64 11.38
CA GLU A 479 23.88 -2.69 10.89
C GLU A 479 24.86 -2.02 11.87
N GLN A 480 24.56 -0.85 12.43
CA GLN A 480 25.44 -0.22 13.43
C GLN A 480 25.51 -1.03 14.75
N PHE A 481 24.40 -1.65 15.18
CA PHE A 481 24.37 -2.51 16.35
C PHE A 481 25.20 -3.79 16.13
N LEU A 482 25.09 -4.42 14.95
CA LEU A 482 25.82 -5.65 14.64
C LEU A 482 27.29 -5.40 14.31
N ASP A 483 27.66 -4.29 13.65
CA ASP A 483 29.06 -3.90 13.48
C ASP A 483 29.71 -3.52 14.83
N ARG A 484 28.95 -3.05 15.84
CA ARG A 484 29.48 -2.81 17.20
C ARG A 484 29.62 -4.07 18.05
N TYR A 485 28.57 -4.90 18.12
CA TYR A 485 28.47 -5.97 19.13
C TYR A 485 28.72 -7.38 18.59
N TYR A 486 28.61 -7.58 17.28
CA TYR A 486 28.90 -8.85 16.60
C TYR A 486 29.80 -8.63 15.36
N PRO A 487 30.91 -7.88 15.46
CA PRO A 487 31.74 -7.56 14.30
C PRO A 487 32.33 -8.82 13.66
N VAL A 488 32.27 -8.89 12.33
CA VAL A 488 33.01 -9.86 11.52
C VAL A 488 34.17 -9.18 10.82
N GLN A 489 35.29 -9.90 10.66
CA GLN A 489 36.28 -9.51 9.66
C GLN A 489 35.61 -9.61 8.29
N LYS A 490 35.40 -8.46 7.62
CA LYS A 490 34.84 -8.38 6.26
C LYS A 490 35.88 -8.87 5.24
N THR A 491 36.14 -10.17 5.25
CA THR A 491 36.99 -10.85 4.27
C THR A 491 36.33 -10.73 2.90
N ILE A 492 36.86 -9.84 2.05
CA ILE A 492 36.48 -9.76 0.65
C ILE A 492 37.11 -10.95 -0.08
N SER A 493 36.52 -12.13 0.15
CA SER A 493 36.86 -13.37 -0.54
C SER A 493 36.42 -13.24 -1.99
N SER A 494 37.28 -12.73 -2.88
CA SER A 494 37.04 -12.71 -4.32
C SER A 494 36.90 -14.16 -4.84
N PRO A 495 35.68 -14.67 -5.15
CA PRO A 495 35.46 -16.09 -5.37
C PRO A 495 35.66 -16.42 -6.85
N THR A 496 36.88 -16.21 -7.32
CA THR A 496 37.29 -16.34 -8.74
C THR A 496 37.90 -17.72 -9.06
N GLU A 497 38.42 -18.45 -8.07
CA GLU A 497 39.22 -19.66 -8.33
C GLU A 497 38.41 -20.95 -8.60
N THR A 498 37.08 -20.96 -8.41
CA THR A 498 36.29 -22.22 -8.47
C THR A 498 35.60 -22.48 -9.81
N ILE A 499 35.23 -21.46 -10.59
CA ILE A 499 34.34 -21.64 -11.76
C ILE A 499 35.11 -21.82 -13.08
N THR A 500 36.31 -21.25 -13.21
CA THR A 500 37.10 -21.30 -14.46
C THR A 500 37.48 -22.72 -14.92
N LYS A 501 37.43 -23.71 -14.02
CA LYS A 501 37.69 -25.13 -14.31
C LYS A 501 36.50 -25.93 -14.85
N ALA A 502 35.26 -25.47 -14.70
CA ALA A 502 34.10 -26.17 -15.24
C ALA A 502 33.88 -25.86 -16.74
N ILE A 503 34.28 -24.67 -17.18
CA ILE A 503 34.06 -24.16 -18.54
C ILE A 503 35.23 -24.50 -19.48
N THR A 504 36.39 -24.91 -18.95
CA THR A 504 37.60 -25.21 -19.74
C THR A 504 37.77 -26.67 -20.17
N GLU A 505 36.91 -27.59 -19.72
CA GLU A 505 36.92 -29.01 -20.11
C GLU A 505 35.63 -29.48 -20.83
N ALA A 506 34.80 -28.53 -21.28
CA ALA A 506 33.70 -28.80 -22.21
C ALA A 506 34.10 -28.35 -23.63
N ASP A 507 33.96 -29.22 -24.63
CA ASP A 507 34.19 -28.86 -26.04
C ASP A 507 33.32 -27.67 -26.45
N SER A 508 33.95 -26.64 -27.02
CA SER A 508 33.31 -25.41 -27.51
C SER A 508 32.54 -25.63 -28.82
N THR A 509 31.54 -26.50 -28.74
CA THR A 509 30.60 -26.76 -29.83
C THR A 509 29.72 -25.53 -30.06
N GLN A 510 29.53 -25.14 -31.34
CA GLN A 510 28.63 -24.04 -31.70
C GLN A 510 27.19 -24.20 -31.18
N GLN A 511 26.79 -25.42 -30.82
CA GLN A 511 25.50 -25.75 -30.25
C GLN A 511 25.35 -25.25 -28.80
N TYR A 512 26.43 -25.25 -28.01
CA TYR A 512 26.44 -24.69 -26.65
C TYR A 512 26.23 -23.18 -26.69
N ASP A 513 27.04 -22.46 -27.49
CA ASP A 513 26.92 -21.02 -27.70
C ASP A 513 25.52 -20.61 -28.17
N GLN A 514 24.94 -21.36 -29.12
CA GLN A 514 23.59 -21.11 -29.64
C GLN A 514 22.49 -21.32 -28.59
N GLN A 515 22.66 -22.27 -27.67
CA GLN A 515 21.72 -22.49 -26.57
C GLN A 515 21.85 -21.38 -25.51
N TYR A 516 23.08 -21.01 -25.14
CA TYR A 516 23.37 -19.89 -24.24
C TYR A 516 22.81 -18.56 -24.78
N GLU A 517 23.07 -18.25 -26.05
CA GLU A 517 22.55 -17.06 -26.73
C GLU A 517 21.01 -17.04 -26.79
N GLN A 518 20.33 -18.19 -26.80
CA GLN A 518 18.86 -18.25 -26.72
C GLN A 518 18.37 -18.02 -25.29
N GLN A 519 19.00 -18.65 -24.29
CA GLN A 519 18.71 -18.45 -22.86
C GLN A 519 18.89 -16.98 -22.45
N TYR A 520 20.00 -16.35 -22.82
CA TYR A 520 20.29 -14.94 -22.50
C TYR A 520 19.33 -13.97 -23.22
N LYS A 521 18.95 -14.24 -24.47
CA LYS A 521 17.88 -13.49 -25.14
C LYS A 521 16.53 -13.62 -24.42
N GLN A 522 16.26 -14.77 -23.78
CA GLN A 522 15.09 -14.96 -22.94
C GLN A 522 15.21 -14.35 -21.54
N ILE A 523 16.40 -14.05 -21.03
CA ILE A 523 16.62 -13.23 -19.82
C ILE A 523 16.41 -11.74 -20.13
N LYS A 524 17.02 -11.20 -21.19
CA LYS A 524 16.96 -9.77 -21.55
C LYS A 524 15.55 -9.17 -21.57
N GLY A 525 15.32 -8.04 -20.91
CA GLY A 525 14.02 -7.36 -20.91
C GLY A 525 13.75 -6.48 -19.66
N GLY A 526 12.54 -5.94 -19.59
CA GLY A 526 12.04 -5.24 -18.39
C GLY A 526 11.32 -6.19 -17.43
N TYR A 527 11.46 -5.95 -16.13
CA TYR A 527 10.90 -6.75 -15.04
C TYR A 527 10.25 -5.80 -14.02
N ARG A 528 9.02 -6.09 -13.60
CA ARG A 528 8.31 -5.31 -12.56
C ARG A 528 8.20 -6.11 -11.27
N PHE A 529 8.18 -5.40 -10.15
CA PHE A 529 7.99 -5.97 -8.82
C PHE A 529 6.68 -6.80 -8.74
N ILE A 530 6.71 -7.95 -8.08
CA ILE A 530 5.60 -8.93 -8.11
C ILE A 530 4.36 -8.45 -7.34
N ARG A 531 4.54 -7.53 -6.39
CA ARG A 531 3.51 -6.92 -5.51
C ARG A 531 2.59 -5.94 -6.25
N TYR A 532 2.25 -6.30 -7.48
CA TYR A 532 1.55 -5.52 -8.47
C TYR A 532 0.07 -5.92 -8.52
N PRO A 533 -0.89 -5.00 -8.32
CA PRO A 533 -2.31 -5.24 -8.55
C PRO A 533 -2.59 -5.39 -10.06
N ARG A 534 -3.26 -6.47 -10.45
CA ARG A 534 -3.63 -6.78 -11.83
C ARG A 534 -5.05 -6.33 -12.14
N ASN A 535 -5.98 -6.47 -11.18
CA ASN A 535 -7.42 -6.32 -11.46
C ASN A 535 -8.08 -5.05 -10.85
N SER A 536 -7.33 -4.24 -10.08
CA SER A 536 -7.77 -2.94 -9.52
C SER A 536 -7.02 -1.75 -10.14
N LEU A 537 -7.59 -0.54 -10.09
CA LEU A 537 -6.99 0.72 -10.53
C LEU A 537 -5.86 1.22 -9.61
N VAL A 538 -5.66 0.57 -8.45
CA VAL A 538 -4.42 0.72 -7.64
C VAL A 538 -3.17 0.34 -8.46
N LYS A 539 -3.33 -0.27 -9.63
CA LYS A 539 -2.32 -0.32 -10.69
C LYS A 539 -1.71 1.04 -11.04
N LEU A 540 -2.39 2.17 -10.82
CA LEU A 540 -1.78 3.51 -10.87
C LEU A 540 -0.89 3.85 -9.67
N ALA A 541 -1.14 3.33 -8.47
CA ALA A 541 -0.25 3.57 -7.32
C ALA A 541 1.16 3.00 -7.55
N MET A 542 1.28 1.92 -8.34
CA MET A 542 2.58 1.41 -8.82
C MET A 542 3.38 2.47 -9.60
N VAL A 543 2.70 3.34 -10.35
CA VAL A 543 3.31 4.43 -11.13
C VAL A 543 3.83 5.54 -10.22
N LEU A 544 3.34 5.63 -8.98
CA LEU A 544 3.65 6.72 -8.05
C LEU A 544 4.63 6.29 -6.94
N LEU A 545 4.52 5.04 -6.49
CA LEU A 545 5.26 4.50 -5.36
C LEU A 545 6.35 3.50 -5.77
N GLU A 546 6.21 2.85 -6.93
CA GLU A 546 7.02 1.68 -7.31
C GLU A 546 7.69 1.80 -8.70
N TRP A 547 7.56 2.93 -9.41
CA TRP A 547 8.15 3.12 -10.75
C TRP A 547 9.68 2.93 -10.69
N GLY A 548 10.34 3.45 -9.65
CA GLY A 548 11.77 3.27 -9.42
C GLY A 548 12.22 1.80 -9.24
N LYS A 549 11.29 0.87 -8.96
CA LYS A 549 11.56 -0.57 -8.82
C LYS A 549 11.28 -1.37 -10.10
N LEU A 550 11.15 -0.70 -11.26
CA LEU A 550 11.27 -1.35 -12.56
C LEU A 550 12.73 -1.67 -12.87
N LEU A 551 13.06 -2.95 -13.05
CA LEU A 551 14.40 -3.40 -13.39
C LEU A 551 14.51 -3.66 -14.89
N ILE A 552 15.58 -3.18 -15.53
CA ILE A 552 15.87 -3.45 -16.95
C ILE A 552 17.17 -4.24 -17.04
N ILE A 553 17.06 -5.47 -17.54
CA ILE A 553 18.18 -6.42 -17.61
C ILE A 553 18.77 -6.41 -19.01
N GLN A 554 20.06 -6.14 -19.09
CA GLN A 554 20.87 -6.22 -20.29
C GLN A 554 21.89 -7.35 -20.18
N THR A 555 22.22 -7.95 -21.32
CA THR A 555 23.14 -9.07 -21.47
C THR A 555 24.41 -8.56 -22.15
N ASN A 556 25.56 -8.76 -21.51
CA ASN A 556 26.86 -8.31 -22.00
C ASN A 556 27.51 -9.37 -22.91
N LYS A 557 28.63 -9.02 -23.55
CA LYS A 557 29.36 -9.91 -24.48
C LYS A 557 30.24 -10.96 -23.79
N ASP A 558 30.42 -10.82 -22.49
CA ASP A 558 31.22 -11.66 -21.59
C ASP A 558 30.33 -12.61 -20.77
N HIS A 559 29.09 -12.81 -21.21
CA HIS A 559 28.05 -13.59 -20.52
C HIS A 559 27.66 -13.07 -19.12
N THR A 560 28.02 -11.84 -18.77
CA THR A 560 27.49 -11.17 -17.58
C THR A 560 26.15 -10.45 -17.85
N LEU A 561 25.44 -10.10 -16.78
CA LEU A 561 24.26 -9.22 -16.83
C LEU A 561 24.56 -7.86 -16.19
N THR A 562 23.87 -6.82 -16.68
CA THR A 562 23.80 -5.51 -16.02
C THR A 562 22.33 -5.13 -15.83
N ILE A 563 21.98 -4.68 -14.62
CA ILE A 563 20.60 -4.44 -14.19
C ILE A 563 20.41 -2.98 -13.80
N PHE A 564 19.70 -2.24 -14.64
CA PHE A 564 19.39 -0.83 -14.44
C PHE A 564 18.15 -0.68 -13.53
N PRO A 565 18.07 0.34 -12.64
CA PRO A 565 18.93 1.53 -12.58
C PRO A 565 20.30 1.35 -11.89
N GLY A 566 20.59 0.16 -11.35
CA GLY A 566 21.91 -0.17 -10.80
C GLY A 566 23.03 -0.22 -11.85
N ARG A 567 24.26 -0.40 -11.37
CA ARG A 567 25.47 -0.58 -12.20
C ARG A 567 26.27 -1.84 -11.87
N SER A 568 25.85 -2.62 -10.88
CA SER A 568 26.43 -3.91 -10.53
C SER A 568 26.38 -4.87 -11.71
N THR A 569 27.50 -5.53 -11.98
CA THR A 569 27.60 -6.64 -12.92
C THR A 569 27.26 -7.94 -12.20
N TRP A 570 26.67 -8.89 -12.92
CA TRP A 570 26.25 -10.18 -12.37
C TRP A 570 26.79 -11.33 -13.24
N GLU A 571 27.49 -12.27 -12.61
CA GLU A 571 28.10 -13.45 -13.22
C GLU A 571 27.17 -14.67 -13.03
N GLU A 572 27.00 -15.53 -14.03
CA GLU A 572 26.27 -16.80 -13.85
C GLU A 572 27.14 -17.77 -13.03
N VAL A 573 26.56 -18.40 -12.00
CA VAL A 573 27.25 -19.34 -11.10
C VAL A 573 26.65 -20.74 -11.15
N GLU A 574 25.36 -20.85 -11.43
CA GLU A 574 24.66 -22.07 -11.87
C GLU A 574 23.64 -21.64 -12.96
N PRO A 575 23.13 -22.54 -13.83
CA PRO A 575 22.18 -22.15 -14.87
C PRO A 575 20.96 -21.39 -14.31
N LEU A 576 20.72 -20.18 -14.82
CA LEU A 576 19.69 -19.23 -14.36
C LEU A 576 19.93 -18.61 -12.96
N LEU A 577 21.05 -18.91 -12.30
CA LEU A 577 21.46 -18.33 -11.03
C LEU A 577 22.70 -17.44 -11.21
N PHE A 578 22.55 -16.16 -10.88
CA PHE A 578 23.59 -15.16 -11.02
C PHE A 578 24.02 -14.62 -9.65
N ARG A 579 25.29 -14.22 -9.50
CA ARG A 579 25.85 -13.56 -8.32
C ARG A 579 26.40 -12.19 -8.70
N ALA A 580 26.24 -11.18 -7.84
CA ALA A 580 26.83 -9.87 -8.05
C ALA A 580 28.38 -9.92 -7.97
N THR A 581 29.05 -9.05 -8.73
CA THR A 581 30.52 -8.90 -8.68
C THR A 581 31.00 -8.03 -7.52
N ASP A 582 30.10 -7.28 -6.88
CA ASP A 582 30.40 -6.26 -5.86
C ASP A 582 29.87 -6.60 -4.45
N SER A 583 29.12 -7.70 -4.32
CA SER A 583 28.35 -8.03 -3.12
C SER A 583 27.99 -9.52 -3.08
N SER A 584 27.56 -10.02 -1.91
CA SER A 584 27.11 -11.41 -1.72
C SER A 584 25.69 -11.70 -2.24
N MET A 585 25.11 -10.80 -3.04
CA MET A 585 23.75 -10.95 -3.56
C MET A 585 23.67 -11.93 -4.73
N TYR A 586 22.56 -12.66 -4.80
CA TYR A 586 22.21 -13.57 -5.89
C TYR A 586 20.88 -13.17 -6.56
N ILE A 587 20.73 -13.58 -7.83
CA ILE A 587 19.50 -13.46 -8.62
C ILE A 587 19.18 -14.81 -9.25
N ASN A 588 17.95 -15.29 -9.05
CA ASN A 588 17.45 -16.54 -9.61
C ASN A 588 16.34 -16.23 -10.64
N PHE A 589 16.48 -16.69 -11.88
CA PHE A 589 15.46 -16.57 -12.92
C PHE A 589 14.53 -17.78 -12.98
N ARG A 590 13.21 -17.53 -13.02
CA ARG A 590 12.19 -18.59 -13.08
C ARG A 590 11.77 -18.89 -14.53
N PRO A 591 12.07 -20.08 -15.08
CA PRO A 591 11.41 -20.56 -16.29
C PRO A 591 9.98 -21.06 -15.98
N ASP A 592 9.12 -21.11 -16.99
CA ASP A 592 7.91 -21.95 -16.98
C ASP A 592 8.22 -23.39 -17.43
N SER A 593 7.19 -24.24 -17.51
CA SER A 593 7.30 -25.63 -17.98
C SER A 593 7.70 -25.79 -19.45
N GLN A 594 7.87 -24.69 -20.20
CA GLN A 594 8.41 -24.66 -21.57
C GLN A 594 9.82 -24.04 -21.61
N GLY A 595 10.45 -23.81 -20.45
CA GLY A 595 11.78 -23.22 -20.33
C GLY A 595 11.82 -21.70 -20.46
N LYS A 596 10.66 -21.03 -20.60
CA LYS A 596 10.60 -19.60 -20.90
C LYS A 596 10.61 -18.76 -19.62
N ILE A 597 11.50 -17.78 -19.56
CA ILE A 597 11.66 -16.93 -18.36
C ILE A 597 10.41 -16.08 -18.09
N THR A 598 9.78 -16.31 -16.94
CA THR A 598 8.57 -15.61 -16.46
C THR A 598 8.87 -14.52 -15.44
N GLY A 599 10.01 -14.57 -14.76
CA GLY A 599 10.35 -13.65 -13.68
C GLY A 599 11.71 -13.95 -13.05
N MET A 600 12.01 -13.26 -11.95
CA MET A 600 13.22 -13.48 -11.14
C MET A 600 12.99 -13.11 -9.66
N SER A 601 13.96 -13.42 -8.79
CA SER A 601 14.04 -12.86 -7.43
C SER A 601 15.47 -12.45 -7.09
N MET A 602 15.62 -11.60 -6.08
CA MET A 602 16.90 -11.15 -5.51
C MET A 602 17.06 -11.70 -4.09
N SER A 603 18.28 -12.07 -3.68
CA SER A 603 18.52 -12.80 -2.42
C SER A 603 18.56 -11.94 -1.15
N SER A 604 18.55 -10.62 -1.28
CA SER A 604 18.65 -9.70 -0.14
C SER A 604 17.41 -9.71 0.75
N HIS A 605 16.22 -9.94 0.18
CA HIS A 605 14.98 -10.14 0.94
C HIS A 605 14.03 -11.08 0.20
N VAL A 606 13.34 -11.98 0.94
CA VAL A 606 12.37 -12.94 0.39
C VAL A 606 11.26 -12.30 -0.47
N HIS A 607 10.91 -11.04 -0.18
CA HIS A 607 9.87 -10.30 -0.88
C HIS A 607 10.31 -9.69 -2.22
N LEU A 608 11.62 -9.62 -2.52
CA LEU A 608 12.18 -9.01 -3.74
C LEU A 608 12.07 -9.94 -4.95
N SER A 609 10.82 -10.18 -5.35
CA SER A 609 10.44 -11.00 -6.50
C SER A 609 9.83 -10.15 -7.60
N TYR A 610 10.07 -10.51 -8.86
CA TYR A 610 9.71 -9.75 -10.06
C TYR A 610 9.09 -10.65 -11.13
N GLU A 611 8.11 -10.13 -11.89
CA GLU A 611 7.61 -10.76 -13.13
C GLU A 611 8.15 -10.05 -14.37
N LYS A 612 8.43 -10.81 -15.42
CA LYS A 612 8.93 -10.29 -16.69
C LYS A 612 7.82 -9.60 -17.47
N LEU A 613 8.06 -8.38 -17.93
CA LEU A 613 7.08 -7.63 -18.72
C LEU A 613 6.90 -8.20 -20.12
N PRO A 614 5.64 -8.45 -20.56
CA PRO A 614 5.32 -8.56 -21.97
C PRO A 614 5.68 -7.26 -22.72
N TRP A 615 6.03 -7.38 -24.00
CA TRP A 615 6.40 -6.22 -24.83
C TRP A 615 5.31 -5.14 -24.89
N TYR A 616 4.03 -5.52 -24.78
CA TYR A 616 2.90 -4.59 -24.80
C TYR A 616 2.70 -3.84 -23.47
N GLU A 617 3.31 -4.29 -22.37
CA GLU A 617 3.30 -3.61 -21.07
C GLU A 617 4.60 -2.82 -20.81
N ALA A 618 5.54 -2.81 -21.76
CA ALA A 618 6.77 -2.03 -21.66
C ALA A 618 6.45 -0.52 -21.52
N PRO A 619 7.02 0.21 -20.53
CA PRO A 619 6.68 1.62 -20.30
C PRO A 619 6.88 2.52 -21.51
N VAL A 620 7.91 2.26 -22.33
CA VAL A 620 8.17 3.02 -23.57
C VAL A 620 7.00 2.95 -24.54
N LEU A 621 6.34 1.79 -24.68
CA LEU A 621 5.16 1.65 -25.52
C LEU A 621 3.93 2.28 -24.86
N GLN A 622 3.70 2.01 -23.57
CA GLN A 622 2.56 2.54 -22.82
C GLN A 622 2.54 4.08 -22.83
N LEU A 623 3.69 4.71 -22.54
CA LEU A 623 3.87 6.16 -22.61
C LEU A 623 3.85 6.70 -24.05
N GLY A 624 4.42 5.98 -25.02
CA GLY A 624 4.37 6.35 -26.43
C GLY A 624 2.94 6.41 -26.97
N LEU A 625 2.11 5.43 -26.63
CA LEU A 625 0.68 5.39 -26.98
C LEU A 625 -0.11 6.47 -26.24
N ALA A 626 0.19 6.74 -24.97
CA ALA A 626 -0.44 7.81 -24.20
C ALA A 626 -0.10 9.20 -24.78
N GLY A 627 1.19 9.47 -25.05
CA GLY A 627 1.67 10.71 -25.65
C GLY A 627 1.11 10.93 -27.06
N PHE A 628 1.08 9.90 -27.90
CA PHE A 628 0.40 9.93 -29.20
C PHE A 628 -1.07 10.33 -29.05
N SER A 629 -1.79 9.71 -28.11
CA SER A 629 -3.20 10.00 -27.85
C SER A 629 -3.41 11.46 -27.41
N VAL A 630 -2.60 11.96 -26.48
CA VAL A 630 -2.61 13.36 -26.01
C VAL A 630 -2.36 14.35 -27.15
N ILE A 631 -1.37 14.10 -28.01
CA ILE A 631 -1.07 14.95 -29.17
C ILE A 631 -2.27 15.02 -30.12
N ILE A 632 -2.90 13.88 -30.41
CA ILE A 632 -4.06 13.82 -31.30
C ILE A 632 -5.31 14.46 -30.67
N PHE A 633 -5.51 14.37 -29.35
CA PHE A 633 -6.59 15.07 -28.66
C PHE A 633 -6.37 16.60 -28.62
N LEU A 634 -5.14 17.06 -28.35
CA LEU A 634 -4.80 18.49 -28.40
C LEU A 634 -5.06 19.06 -29.80
N TRP A 635 -4.67 18.31 -30.84
CA TRP A 635 -4.96 18.65 -32.23
C TRP A 635 -6.47 18.64 -32.54
N GLY A 636 -7.22 17.66 -32.01
CA GLY A 636 -8.67 17.58 -32.13
C GLY A 636 -9.40 18.80 -31.55
N CYS A 637 -9.01 19.23 -30.35
CA CYS A 637 -9.50 20.46 -29.72
C CYS A 637 -9.14 21.71 -30.54
N LEU A 638 -7.91 21.81 -31.05
CA LEU A 638 -7.47 22.94 -31.87
C LEU A 638 -8.27 23.06 -33.17
N VAL A 639 -8.50 21.94 -33.87
CA VAL A 639 -9.33 21.88 -35.08
C VAL A 639 -10.78 22.27 -34.75
N TRP A 640 -11.33 21.78 -33.64
CA TRP A 640 -12.70 22.09 -33.20
C TRP A 640 -12.90 23.60 -32.91
N LEU A 641 -11.94 24.24 -32.24
CA LEU A 641 -11.96 25.67 -31.93
C LEU A 641 -11.78 26.57 -33.16
N ILE A 642 -10.90 26.22 -34.09
CA ILE A 642 -10.61 27.04 -35.28
C ILE A 642 -11.70 26.89 -36.36
N ARG A 643 -12.34 25.72 -36.46
CA ARG A 643 -13.31 25.38 -37.53
C ARG A 643 -14.40 26.45 -37.77
N PRO A 644 -15.10 27.01 -36.76
CA PRO A 644 -16.12 28.04 -36.98
C PRO A 644 -15.62 29.26 -37.76
N LEU A 645 -14.35 29.64 -37.55
CA LEU A 645 -13.71 30.77 -38.24
C LEU A 645 -13.41 30.46 -39.71
N ILE A 646 -13.08 29.20 -40.02
CA ILE A 646 -12.87 28.73 -41.40
C ILE A 646 -14.21 28.65 -42.15
N THR A 647 -15.23 28.03 -41.54
CA THR A 647 -16.56 27.90 -42.16
C THR A 647 -17.29 29.24 -42.35
N ARG A 648 -17.00 30.25 -41.51
CA ARG A 648 -17.49 31.63 -41.71
C ARG A 648 -16.91 32.32 -42.94
N LYS A 649 -15.74 31.90 -43.44
CA LYS A 649 -15.10 32.48 -44.63
C LYS A 649 -15.45 31.75 -45.93
N ASN A 650 -15.53 30.42 -45.92
CA ASN A 650 -15.80 29.62 -47.12
C ASN A 650 -17.26 29.13 -47.16
N LYS A 651 -18.13 29.82 -47.90
CA LYS A 651 -19.55 29.39 -48.08
C LYS A 651 -19.69 27.96 -48.64
N THR A 652 -18.78 27.52 -49.51
CA THR A 652 -18.74 26.16 -50.05
C THR A 652 -18.51 25.08 -48.99
N LEU A 653 -17.86 25.41 -47.87
CA LEU A 653 -17.65 24.51 -46.73
C LEU A 653 -18.88 24.36 -45.81
N SER A 654 -20.00 25.02 -46.12
CA SER A 654 -21.27 24.83 -45.40
C SER A 654 -22.06 23.59 -45.85
N LEU A 655 -21.82 23.09 -47.06
CA LEU A 655 -22.53 21.95 -47.70
C LEU A 655 -22.03 20.57 -47.20
N VAL A 656 -21.84 20.43 -45.89
CA VAL A 656 -21.31 19.23 -45.24
C VAL A 656 -22.46 18.39 -44.65
N SER A 657 -22.48 17.08 -44.93
CA SER A 657 -23.56 16.19 -44.48
C SER A 657 -23.74 16.18 -42.96
N ARG A 658 -24.98 16.00 -42.48
CA ARG A 658 -25.33 16.02 -41.05
C ARG A 658 -24.47 15.05 -40.24
N HIS A 659 -24.22 13.86 -40.78
CA HIS A 659 -23.35 12.83 -40.19
C HIS A 659 -21.89 13.32 -40.06
N THR A 660 -21.32 13.92 -41.11
CA THR A 660 -19.97 14.49 -41.06
C THR A 660 -19.86 15.60 -40.00
N ARG A 661 -20.85 16.50 -39.95
CA ARG A 661 -20.87 17.59 -38.94
C ARG A 661 -20.95 17.04 -37.51
N LEU A 662 -21.68 15.95 -37.28
CA LEU A 662 -21.77 15.27 -35.99
C LEU A 662 -20.42 14.64 -35.61
N VAL A 663 -19.82 13.81 -36.48
CA VAL A 663 -18.49 13.18 -36.26
C VAL A 663 -17.46 14.22 -35.85
N GLU A 664 -17.41 15.36 -36.53
CA GLU A 664 -16.47 16.45 -36.23
C GLU A 664 -16.70 17.13 -34.87
N LEU A 665 -17.95 17.30 -34.44
CA LEU A 665 -18.26 17.87 -33.13
C LEU A 665 -17.96 16.87 -32.01
N SER A 666 -18.30 15.60 -32.21
CA SER A 666 -18.04 14.54 -31.25
C SER A 666 -16.56 14.23 -31.10
N ILE A 667 -15.74 14.33 -32.15
CA ILE A 667 -14.27 14.19 -32.03
C ILE A 667 -13.66 15.32 -31.18
N GLY A 668 -14.12 16.56 -31.36
CA GLY A 668 -13.72 17.68 -30.50
C GLY A 668 -14.10 17.44 -29.03
N LEU A 669 -15.33 16.96 -28.79
CA LEU A 669 -15.82 16.64 -27.45
C LEU A 669 -15.07 15.46 -26.79
N ILE A 670 -14.86 14.35 -27.50
CA ILE A 670 -14.09 13.19 -27.01
C ILE A 670 -12.66 13.63 -26.64
N SER A 671 -12.03 14.43 -27.50
CA SER A 671 -10.69 14.97 -27.26
C SER A 671 -10.63 15.83 -26.01
N LEU A 672 -11.61 16.74 -25.83
CA LEU A 672 -11.69 17.59 -24.64
C LEU A 672 -11.91 16.76 -23.37
N LEU A 673 -12.88 15.84 -23.36
CA LEU A 673 -13.21 15.03 -22.19
C LEU A 673 -12.06 14.10 -21.77
N ASN A 674 -11.33 13.50 -22.73
CA ASN A 674 -10.14 12.70 -22.43
C ASN A 674 -8.98 13.55 -21.87
N LEU A 675 -8.78 14.78 -22.36
CA LEU A 675 -7.79 15.71 -21.79
C LEU A 675 -8.20 16.21 -20.39
N CYS A 676 -9.49 16.50 -20.17
CA CYS A 676 -10.02 16.83 -18.85
C CYS A 676 -9.87 15.67 -17.85
N PHE A 677 -10.08 14.43 -18.29
CA PHE A 677 -9.80 13.23 -17.48
C PHE A 677 -8.32 13.13 -17.10
N LEU A 678 -7.41 13.19 -18.08
CA LEU A 678 -5.97 13.08 -17.82
C LEU A 678 -5.45 14.19 -16.90
N MET A 679 -5.84 15.44 -17.16
CA MET A 679 -5.44 16.58 -16.34
C MET A 679 -6.05 16.50 -14.94
N GLY A 680 -7.33 16.12 -14.82
CA GLY A 680 -8.01 15.96 -13.53
C GLY A 680 -7.42 14.83 -12.69
N MET A 681 -7.13 13.68 -13.30
CA MET A 681 -6.46 12.56 -12.62
C MET A 681 -5.05 12.93 -12.19
N GLY A 682 -4.27 13.59 -13.05
CA GLY A 682 -2.91 14.03 -12.71
C GLY A 682 -2.89 15.03 -11.54
N ILE A 683 -3.81 16.00 -11.54
CA ILE A 683 -3.99 16.94 -10.42
C ILE A 683 -4.37 16.17 -9.15
N ALA A 684 -5.46 15.38 -9.19
CA ALA A 684 -5.96 14.66 -8.02
C ALA A 684 -4.89 13.75 -7.40
N ILE A 685 -4.16 13.00 -8.23
CA ILE A 685 -3.02 12.17 -7.83
C ILE A 685 -1.90 12.98 -7.18
N SER A 686 -1.60 14.18 -7.67
CA SER A 686 -0.56 15.04 -7.08
C SER A 686 -0.97 15.75 -5.78
N THR A 687 -2.27 15.77 -5.45
CA THR A 687 -2.82 16.50 -4.28
C THR A 687 -3.31 15.61 -3.15
N ILE A 688 -3.80 14.40 -3.46
CA ILE A 688 -4.36 13.45 -2.50
C ILE A 688 -3.22 12.71 -1.80
N ASP A 689 -3.28 12.58 -0.48
CA ASP A 689 -2.32 11.77 0.26
C ASP A 689 -2.59 10.27 0.05
N PHE A 690 -1.56 9.45 -0.14
CA PHE A 690 -1.73 8.00 -0.30
C PHE A 690 -2.50 7.37 0.87
N TRP A 691 -2.36 7.92 2.08
CA TRP A 691 -3.08 7.44 3.26
C TRP A 691 -4.60 7.70 3.20
N GLU A 692 -5.10 8.61 2.36
CA GLU A 692 -6.55 8.82 2.16
C GLU A 692 -7.23 7.58 1.55
N PHE A 693 -6.53 6.85 0.67
CA PHE A 693 -7.09 5.66 0.01
C PHE A 693 -7.48 4.56 1.01
N PHE A 694 -6.80 4.46 2.15
CA PHE A 694 -7.15 3.51 3.22
C PHE A 694 -8.52 3.79 3.86
N PHE A 695 -9.09 4.98 3.70
CA PHE A 695 -10.45 5.31 4.16
C PHE A 695 -11.52 5.08 3.07
N GLY A 696 -11.12 5.04 1.80
CA GLY A 696 -11.99 4.74 0.66
C GLY A 696 -11.47 5.36 -0.65
N MET A 697 -12.19 5.16 -1.75
CA MET A 697 -11.87 5.85 -3.01
C MET A 697 -12.26 7.33 -2.91
N PRO A 698 -11.34 8.29 -3.12
CA PRO A 698 -11.65 9.72 -3.00
C PRO A 698 -12.75 10.16 -3.99
N PRO A 699 -13.76 10.95 -3.58
CA PRO A 699 -14.91 11.30 -4.44
C PRO A 699 -14.54 11.96 -5.78
N VAL A 700 -13.45 12.72 -5.82
CA VAL A 700 -12.94 13.34 -7.06
C VAL A 700 -12.43 12.29 -8.06
N ILE A 701 -11.80 11.20 -7.59
CA ILE A 701 -11.38 10.08 -8.45
C ILE A 701 -12.61 9.35 -8.99
N ILE A 702 -13.62 9.09 -8.15
CA ILE A 702 -14.90 8.49 -8.57
C ILE A 702 -15.56 9.34 -9.67
N ALA A 703 -15.62 10.67 -9.48
CA ALA A 703 -16.18 11.60 -10.46
C ALA A 703 -15.41 11.59 -11.80
N LEU A 704 -14.08 11.50 -11.76
CA LEU A 704 -13.23 11.44 -12.95
C LEU A 704 -13.42 10.12 -13.73
N LEU A 705 -13.61 8.98 -13.04
CA LEU A 705 -13.81 7.67 -13.67
C LEU A 705 -15.09 7.56 -14.52
N TYR A 706 -16.06 8.48 -14.37
CA TYR A 706 -17.19 8.57 -15.31
C TYR A 706 -16.78 9.07 -16.70
N LEU A 707 -15.73 9.89 -16.82
CA LEU A 707 -15.31 10.47 -18.10
C LEU A 707 -14.85 9.39 -19.11
N PRO A 708 -13.98 8.43 -18.76
CA PRO A 708 -13.63 7.30 -19.62
C PRO A 708 -14.84 6.46 -20.10
N ILE A 709 -15.85 6.28 -19.26
CA ILE A 709 -17.07 5.53 -19.62
C ILE A 709 -17.84 6.29 -20.70
N VAL A 710 -18.04 7.60 -20.50
CA VAL A 710 -18.71 8.47 -21.48
C VAL A 710 -17.93 8.57 -22.79
N THR A 711 -16.61 8.74 -22.75
CA THR A 711 -15.80 8.85 -23.99
C THR A 711 -15.66 7.52 -24.72
N THR A 712 -15.71 6.37 -24.03
CA THR A 712 -15.81 5.03 -24.65
C THR A 712 -17.11 4.86 -25.41
N GLY A 713 -18.25 5.22 -24.80
CA GLY A 713 -19.56 5.18 -25.47
C GLY A 713 -19.64 6.12 -26.68
N LEU A 714 -19.14 7.36 -26.53
CA LEU A 714 -19.06 8.33 -27.62
C LEU A 714 -18.14 7.85 -28.76
N THR A 715 -16.97 7.30 -28.46
CA THR A 715 -16.03 6.80 -29.47
C THR A 715 -16.62 5.63 -30.25
N THR A 716 -17.34 4.73 -29.57
CA THR A 716 -18.05 3.61 -30.20
C THR A 716 -19.13 4.11 -31.18
N LEU A 717 -19.99 5.02 -30.74
CA LEU A 717 -21.03 5.63 -31.58
C LEU A 717 -20.44 6.40 -32.78
N VAL A 718 -19.40 7.20 -32.55
CA VAL A 718 -18.73 7.98 -33.60
C VAL A 718 -18.03 7.08 -34.62
N SER A 719 -17.45 5.95 -34.19
CA SER A 719 -16.84 4.97 -35.10
C SER A 719 -17.87 4.41 -36.09
N ILE A 720 -19.07 4.05 -35.61
CA ILE A 720 -20.18 3.57 -36.46
C ILE A 720 -20.62 4.66 -37.44
N ILE A 721 -20.82 5.90 -36.97
CA ILE A 721 -21.23 7.03 -37.84
C ILE A 721 -20.12 7.39 -38.85
N ALA A 722 -18.85 7.27 -38.48
CA ALA A 722 -17.71 7.53 -39.35
C ALA A 722 -17.59 6.47 -40.47
N LEU A 723 -17.86 5.19 -40.19
CA LEU A 723 -17.93 4.14 -41.22
C LEU A 723 -19.05 4.42 -42.22
N LEU A 724 -20.24 4.84 -41.76
CA LEU A 724 -21.34 5.26 -42.63
C LEU A 724 -20.95 6.48 -43.48
N ALA A 725 -20.33 7.50 -42.87
CA ALA A 725 -19.88 8.71 -43.57
C ALA A 725 -18.69 8.47 -44.51
N TRP A 726 -17.91 7.39 -44.33
CA TRP A 726 -16.82 7.03 -45.25
C TRP A 726 -17.34 6.60 -46.64
N ARG A 727 -18.57 6.06 -46.69
CA ARG A 727 -19.29 5.69 -47.92
C ARG A 727 -19.69 6.92 -48.75
N ASP A 728 -19.88 8.07 -48.13
CA ASP A 728 -20.04 9.34 -48.86
C ASP A 728 -18.73 9.69 -49.59
N LYS A 729 -18.81 10.03 -50.89
CA LYS A 729 -17.65 10.51 -51.68
C LYS A 729 -17.20 11.95 -51.30
N ASN A 730 -17.70 12.48 -50.18
CA ASN A 730 -17.62 13.89 -49.79
C ASN A 730 -16.39 14.25 -48.92
N TRP A 731 -15.50 13.29 -48.64
CA TRP A 731 -14.29 13.50 -47.83
C TRP A 731 -13.02 13.39 -48.69
N SER A 732 -12.16 14.40 -48.61
CA SER A 732 -10.81 14.33 -49.18
C SER A 732 -9.92 13.37 -48.38
N TRP A 733 -8.84 12.87 -49.01
CA TRP A 733 -7.89 11.95 -48.37
C TRP A 733 -7.28 12.50 -47.06
N ILE A 734 -6.96 13.80 -47.03
CA ILE A 734 -6.47 14.48 -45.81
C ILE A 734 -7.52 14.42 -44.69
N ARG A 735 -8.81 14.62 -45.02
CA ARG A 735 -9.91 14.59 -44.06
C ARG A 735 -10.16 13.17 -43.53
N ARG A 736 -10.10 12.17 -44.41
CA ARG A 736 -10.14 10.73 -44.07
C ARG A 736 -9.00 10.35 -43.13
N GLY A 737 -7.77 10.75 -43.45
CA GLY A 737 -6.60 10.50 -42.60
C GLY A 737 -6.72 11.11 -41.20
N TYR A 738 -7.18 12.37 -41.11
CA TYR A 738 -7.43 13.02 -39.81
C TYR A 738 -8.44 12.25 -38.94
N TYR A 739 -9.62 11.92 -39.46
CA TYR A 739 -10.62 11.18 -38.66
C TYR A 739 -10.17 9.76 -38.32
N PHE A 740 -9.46 9.08 -39.23
CA PHE A 740 -8.87 7.77 -38.95
C PHE A 740 -7.87 7.86 -37.79
N LEU A 741 -6.95 8.83 -37.80
CA LEU A 741 -5.99 9.04 -36.71
C LEU A 741 -6.67 9.44 -35.40
N SER A 742 -7.71 10.28 -35.42
CA SER A 742 -8.49 10.61 -34.22
C SER A 742 -9.25 9.41 -33.64
N MET A 743 -9.82 8.53 -34.47
CA MET A 743 -10.46 7.30 -34.02
C MET A 743 -9.43 6.28 -33.52
N LEU A 744 -8.29 6.13 -34.21
CA LEU A 744 -7.20 5.26 -33.78
C LEU A 744 -6.64 5.69 -32.41
N ALA A 745 -6.38 6.99 -32.22
CA ALA A 745 -5.97 7.53 -30.93
C ALA A 745 -7.02 7.30 -29.83
N ALA A 746 -8.31 7.50 -30.13
CA ALA A 746 -9.37 7.24 -29.16
C ALA A 746 -9.46 5.75 -28.77
N TRP A 747 -9.36 4.81 -29.72
CA TRP A 747 -9.37 3.38 -29.44
C TRP A 747 -8.09 2.88 -28.73
N LEU A 748 -6.92 3.39 -29.10
CA LEU A 748 -5.67 3.12 -28.36
C LEU A 748 -5.73 3.66 -26.93
N PHE A 749 -6.35 4.83 -26.73
CA PHE A 749 -6.57 5.38 -25.39
C PHE A 749 -7.57 4.56 -24.57
N ILE A 750 -8.66 4.06 -25.18
CA ILE A 750 -9.59 3.11 -24.53
C ILE A 750 -8.87 1.80 -24.15
N TRP A 751 -7.98 1.29 -25.00
CA TRP A 751 -7.15 0.13 -24.67
C TRP A 751 -6.19 0.39 -23.51
N LEU A 752 -5.54 1.57 -23.45
CA LEU A 752 -4.74 1.99 -22.31
C LEU A 752 -5.60 2.06 -21.04
N LEU A 753 -6.73 2.78 -21.07
CA LEU A 753 -7.65 2.91 -19.95
C LEU A 753 -8.10 1.54 -19.42
N ASN A 754 -8.41 0.58 -20.29
CA ASN A 754 -8.73 -0.79 -19.88
C ASN A 754 -7.52 -1.49 -19.24
N SER A 755 -6.35 -1.39 -19.87
CA SER A 755 -5.10 -2.00 -19.39
C SER A 755 -4.69 -1.50 -18.00
N TRP A 756 -5.01 -0.24 -17.67
CA TRP A 756 -4.76 0.38 -16.36
C TRP A 756 -5.96 0.32 -15.40
N ASN A 757 -7.02 -0.44 -15.71
CA ASN A 757 -8.25 -0.57 -14.94
C ASN A 757 -9.05 0.73 -14.71
N LEU A 758 -8.84 1.74 -15.57
CA LEU A 758 -9.52 3.05 -15.55
C LEU A 758 -10.84 3.07 -16.34
N LEU A 759 -11.27 1.93 -16.88
CA LEU A 759 -12.63 1.74 -17.39
C LEU A 759 -13.50 1.06 -16.33
N GLY A 760 -14.43 1.83 -15.77
CA GLY A 760 -15.35 1.38 -14.71
C GLY A 760 -14.79 1.59 -13.31
N PHE A 761 -15.58 1.20 -12.31
CA PHE A 761 -15.27 1.36 -10.88
C PHE A 761 -14.53 0.12 -10.34
N LYS A 762 -13.37 -0.16 -10.94
CA LYS A 762 -12.47 -1.25 -10.53
C LYS A 762 -11.48 -0.76 -9.48
N PHE A 763 -11.90 -0.57 -8.23
CA PHE A 763 -11.00 -0.22 -7.13
C PHE A 763 -11.03 -1.28 -6.03
#